data_AF-A0A370PA77-F1
#
_entry.id   AF-A0A370PA77-F1
#
_cell.length_a   1.000
_cell.length_b   1.000
_cell.length_c   1.000
_cell.angle_alpha   90.00
_cell.angle_beta   90.00
_cell.angle_gamma   90.00
#
_symmetry.space_group_name_H-M   'P 1'
#
loop_
_entity.id
_entity.type
_entity.pdbx_description
1 polymer ?
#
loop_
_entity_poly.entity_id
_entity_poly.type
_entity_poly.pdbx_seq_one_letter_code
_entity_poly.pdbx_strand_id
1 'polypeptide(L)'
;MSSTSAPLPTSTTSGVPEQHSSGIMAKADTPKNSPPKSQSSKHDYKGFVAGVFSGIAKLSVGHPFDTIKVRLQTSHDGHFRGPLDCLLQTVRKEGVSGLYKGATPPLVGWMVMDSVMLGSLTLYRRLLLENVFSKPEIRASMPFIGKQTDLHTLPSFGHGIAGIMAGTTVSFIAAPVEHVKARLQIQYSADKSKRLYSGPIDCVRKMLRTHGIAGLYRGLCATMVFRSFFFFWWGSYDVLTRLMKEKTSLSAPAINFWAGGVSAQIFWITSYPSDVVKQRLMTDPMGGALGDGQRRFQWWKDAAVAVYRERGWRGYWRGFVPCFLRAFPANAMALVAFEGQTATMAVARSMRRTSPITVFLAALLAFGFLCFLLSPSSSAAAAPPVTDSSSQLRREDAAEHPLSPPTKPFLKSQAVREDGLKAPPPVMHYNLNELSSTSESIKKGERVLILTPLARFYQEFWDNVVKLSYPHELISIGFIVPNTKDGHAAVTALEQAISETQSGPIDSRFASISILRQDFDPPIQSQDEKERHKMSNQKARRESMSRARNSLLFTTLGPSTSWVLWLDSDIVETPATLIQDLTAHNRPVIVPNCFQRYYNKDTKKMDVRPYDFNSWIDSSTAEQLADTMGPDEILLEGYAELPTYRTLMAYMANSGAPRPSREIELDGVGGTALLVKADVHRDGAMFPAFPFYHLVETEGFAKMAKRLGYSVYGLPDYFVYHYNE
;
A
#
# COMPACT_ATOMS: atom_id res chain seq x y z
N MET A 1 -76.65 12.14 53.68
CA MET A 1 -76.45 11.16 52.60
C MET A 1 -75.26 10.29 52.99
N SER A 2 -75.59 9.07 53.43
CA SER A 2 -74.81 7.83 53.69
C SER A 2 -73.28 7.89 53.81
N SER A 3 -72.57 7.28 54.77
CA SER A 3 -72.81 6.67 56.10
C SER A 3 -71.48 6.06 56.58
N THR A 4 -71.02 6.44 57.79
CA THR A 4 -70.43 5.60 58.87
C THR A 4 -69.23 4.64 58.69
N SER A 5 -68.29 4.78 59.65
CA SER A 5 -67.69 3.76 60.56
C SER A 5 -66.62 2.75 60.09
N ALA A 6 -65.62 2.56 60.97
CA ALA A 6 -64.59 1.50 61.08
C ALA A 6 -65.20 0.08 61.33
N PRO A 7 -64.49 -1.02 61.78
CA PRO A 7 -63.04 -1.32 62.01
C PRO A 7 -62.53 -2.80 61.72
N LEU A 8 -61.20 -3.05 61.87
CA LEU A 8 -60.42 -4.24 62.41
C LEU A 8 -60.71 -5.72 61.97
N PRO A 9 -59.94 -6.79 62.37
CA PRO A 9 -58.54 -6.99 62.88
C PRO A 9 -57.75 -8.16 62.19
N THR A 10 -56.43 -8.36 62.36
CA THR A 10 -55.77 -9.30 63.33
C THR A 10 -54.24 -9.23 63.08
N SER A 11 -53.41 -8.69 64.00
CA SER A 11 -52.69 -9.33 65.13
C SER A 11 -51.53 -10.26 64.68
N THR A 12 -50.28 -10.20 65.16
CA THR A 12 -49.66 -9.52 66.32
C THR A 12 -48.15 -9.84 66.35
N THR A 13 -47.31 -8.82 66.64
CA THR A 13 -46.18 -8.73 67.62
C THR A 13 -45.13 -9.87 67.72
N SER A 14 -43.86 -9.70 68.11
CA SER A 14 -43.08 -8.73 68.92
C SER A 14 -41.62 -9.21 68.85
N GLY A 15 -40.57 -8.37 68.90
CA GLY A 15 -39.92 -8.00 70.15
C GLY A 15 -38.39 -8.19 70.07
N VAL A 16 -37.64 -7.23 70.60
CA VAL A 16 -36.16 -7.14 70.70
C VAL A 16 -35.72 -7.73 72.06
N PRO A 17 -34.56 -8.41 72.20
CA PRO A 17 -33.40 -7.80 72.89
C PRO A 17 -31.99 -8.28 72.45
N GLU A 18 -30.97 -7.56 72.92
CA GLU A 18 -29.53 -7.89 72.96
C GLU A 18 -29.23 -9.23 73.68
N GLN A 19 -28.12 -9.91 73.35
CA GLN A 19 -27.08 -10.33 74.33
C GLN A 19 -25.90 -11.13 73.78
N HIS A 20 -24.81 -10.99 74.54
CA HIS A 20 -23.47 -11.56 74.53
C HIS A 20 -23.38 -13.09 74.77
N SER A 21 -22.27 -13.66 74.26
CA SER A 21 -21.31 -14.56 74.95
C SER A 21 -21.57 -16.08 75.15
N SER A 22 -20.64 -16.85 74.55
CA SER A 22 -19.81 -17.94 75.13
C SER A 22 -20.36 -19.32 75.52
N GLY A 23 -19.67 -20.34 74.99
CA GLY A 23 -19.25 -21.56 75.69
C GLY A 23 -19.00 -22.74 74.74
N ILE A 24 -18.02 -23.66 74.86
CA ILE A 24 -16.98 -23.98 75.84
C ILE A 24 -15.90 -24.85 75.11
N MET A 25 -14.70 -24.78 75.66
CA MET A 25 -13.41 -25.50 75.48
C MET A 25 -13.38 -26.98 75.00
N ALA A 26 -12.32 -27.31 74.23
CA ALA A 26 -11.35 -28.37 74.55
C ALA A 26 -9.98 -28.16 73.84
N LYS A 27 -8.91 -28.11 74.66
CA LYS A 27 -7.46 -28.23 74.36
C LYS A 27 -7.13 -29.63 73.77
N ALA A 28 -5.99 -29.98 73.19
CA ALA A 28 -4.72 -29.39 72.73
C ALA A 28 -4.01 -30.53 71.95
N ASP A 29 -3.12 -30.22 70.99
CA ASP A 29 -1.82 -30.90 70.82
C ASP A 29 -1.08 -30.39 69.57
N THR A 30 0.02 -29.68 69.80
CA THR A 30 1.12 -29.54 68.83
C THR A 30 1.78 -30.89 68.61
N PRO A 31 2.20 -31.23 67.37
CA PRO A 31 3.65 -31.19 67.15
C PRO A 31 4.13 -30.86 65.72
N LYS A 32 5.31 -30.22 65.71
CA LYS A 32 6.44 -30.39 64.77
C LYS A 32 6.39 -29.73 63.40
N ASN A 33 7.24 -28.68 63.31
CA ASN A 33 8.02 -28.27 62.15
C ASN A 33 8.28 -29.41 61.15
N SER A 34 7.73 -29.27 59.95
CA SER A 34 8.31 -29.81 58.73
C SER A 34 8.73 -28.61 57.87
N PRO A 35 9.94 -28.60 57.28
CA PRO A 35 10.40 -27.48 56.47
C PRO A 35 9.45 -27.32 55.28
N PRO A 36 9.15 -26.08 54.81
CA PRO A 36 8.38 -25.91 53.60
C PRO A 36 9.13 -26.61 52.47
N LYS A 37 8.54 -27.69 51.95
CA LYS A 37 9.01 -28.41 50.78
C LYS A 37 9.30 -27.38 49.69
N SER A 38 10.52 -27.35 49.19
CA SER A 38 10.94 -26.51 48.07
C SER A 38 9.95 -26.71 46.93
N GLN A 39 9.07 -25.74 46.70
CA GLN A 39 8.22 -25.74 45.52
C GLN A 39 9.15 -25.56 44.32
N SER A 40 9.41 -26.67 43.65
CA SER A 40 10.04 -26.71 42.34
C SER A 40 9.38 -25.65 41.47
N SER A 41 10.19 -24.70 40.99
CA SER A 41 9.77 -23.63 40.09
C SER A 41 9.24 -24.26 38.82
N LYS A 42 7.92 -24.43 38.72
CA LYS A 42 7.28 -24.74 37.44
C LYS A 42 7.64 -23.58 36.50
N HIS A 43 8.47 -23.87 35.49
CA HIS A 43 8.81 -22.90 34.45
C HIS A 43 7.54 -22.44 33.76
N ASP A 44 7.10 -21.21 34.06
CA ASP A 44 5.91 -20.61 33.49
C ASP A 44 6.24 -20.05 32.09
N TYR A 45 6.38 -20.96 31.13
CA TYR A 45 6.62 -20.65 29.73
C TYR A 45 5.49 -19.81 29.11
N LYS A 46 4.28 -19.84 29.70
CA LYS A 46 3.11 -19.11 29.20
C LYS A 46 3.30 -17.60 29.35
N GLY A 47 3.88 -17.15 30.47
CA GLY A 47 4.20 -15.74 30.67
C GLY A 47 5.26 -15.23 29.69
N PHE A 48 6.27 -16.04 29.41
CA PHE A 48 7.30 -15.73 28.43
C PHE A 48 6.73 -15.62 27.01
N VAL A 49 5.95 -16.62 26.58
CA VAL A 49 5.31 -16.63 25.25
C VAL A 49 4.35 -15.45 25.09
N ALA A 50 3.51 -15.17 26.07
CA ALA A 50 2.62 -14.01 26.05
C ALA A 50 3.39 -12.68 25.97
N GLY A 51 4.53 -12.57 26.65
CA GLY A 51 5.45 -11.43 26.55
C GLY A 51 6.01 -11.25 25.13
N VAL A 52 6.39 -12.34 24.45
CA VAL A 52 6.87 -12.32 23.06
C VAL A 52 5.76 -11.85 22.10
N PHE A 53 4.55 -12.40 22.22
CA PHE A 53 3.41 -11.97 21.40
C PHE A 53 3.03 -10.51 21.65
N SER A 54 3.07 -10.05 22.90
CA SER A 54 2.87 -8.64 23.25
C SER A 54 3.92 -7.75 22.58
N GLY A 55 5.19 -8.15 22.61
CA GLY A 55 6.29 -7.44 21.96
C GLY A 55 6.11 -7.35 20.44
N ILE A 56 5.74 -8.47 19.80
CA ILE A 56 5.44 -8.52 18.37
C ILE A 56 4.26 -7.59 18.03
N ALA A 57 3.16 -7.67 18.76
CA ALA A 57 1.98 -6.85 18.52
C ALA A 57 2.27 -5.35 18.65
N LYS A 58 3.03 -4.95 19.68
CA LYS A 58 3.50 -3.57 19.86
C LYS A 58 4.39 -3.12 18.71
N LEU A 59 5.28 -3.99 18.23
CA LEU A 59 6.18 -3.69 17.12
C LEU A 59 5.39 -3.51 15.81
N SER A 60 4.46 -4.42 15.53
CA SER A 60 3.66 -4.41 14.29
C SER A 60 2.88 -3.11 14.13
N VAL A 61 2.26 -2.61 15.21
CA VAL A 61 1.46 -1.37 15.19
C VAL A 61 2.34 -0.13 15.37
N GLY A 62 3.36 -0.20 16.22
CA GLY A 62 4.15 0.96 16.62
C GLY A 62 5.29 1.31 15.66
N HIS A 63 5.88 0.33 14.98
CA HIS A 63 7.11 0.54 14.21
C HIS A 63 6.93 1.42 12.95
N PRO A 64 5.79 1.41 12.23
CA PRO A 64 5.55 2.37 11.15
C PRO A 64 5.68 3.83 11.61
N PHE A 65 5.12 4.17 12.79
CA PHE A 65 5.24 5.50 13.38
C PHE A 65 6.69 5.82 13.76
N ASP A 66 7.45 4.86 14.27
CA ASP A 66 8.87 5.04 14.59
C ASP A 66 9.71 5.34 13.35
N THR A 67 9.48 4.63 12.25
CA THR A 67 10.20 4.85 10.99
C THR A 67 9.93 6.25 10.44
N ILE A 68 8.66 6.69 10.41
CA ILE A 68 8.30 8.05 9.99
C ILE A 68 8.92 9.10 10.92
N LYS A 69 8.86 8.88 12.24
CA LYS A 69 9.46 9.78 13.24
C LYS A 69 10.95 9.98 12.98
N VAL A 70 11.72 8.90 12.89
CA VAL A 70 13.19 8.97 12.74
C VAL A 70 13.56 9.63 11.42
N ARG A 71 12.86 9.32 10.33
CA ARG A 71 13.07 9.95 9.03
C ARG A 71 12.79 11.45 9.04
N LEU A 72 11.74 11.90 9.73
CA LEU A 72 11.47 13.32 9.89
C LEU A 72 12.55 14.03 10.73
N GLN A 73 13.02 13.41 11.82
CA GLN A 73 14.00 14.01 12.74
C GLN A 73 15.38 14.19 12.11
N THR A 74 15.73 13.32 11.16
CA THR A 74 17.11 13.18 10.64
C THR A 74 17.26 13.65 9.19
N SER A 75 16.16 13.81 8.46
CA SER A 75 16.16 14.36 7.09
C SER A 75 16.53 15.84 7.04
N HIS A 76 17.20 16.23 5.95
CA HIS A 76 17.47 17.62 5.60
C HIS A 76 16.21 18.40 5.22
N ASP A 77 16.32 19.71 5.28
CA ASP A 77 15.25 20.65 4.96
C ASP A 77 14.75 20.46 3.52
N GLY A 78 13.43 20.35 3.37
CA GLY A 78 12.77 20.12 2.08
C GLY A 78 12.51 18.67 1.69
N HIS A 79 13.16 17.67 2.32
CA HIS A 79 12.97 16.26 1.94
C HIS A 79 11.57 15.72 2.29
N PHE A 80 11.06 16.09 3.47
CA PHE A 80 9.68 15.80 3.89
C PHE A 80 9.00 17.09 4.37
N ARG A 81 7.83 17.38 3.80
CA ARG A 81 6.94 18.50 4.18
C ARG A 81 6.23 18.24 5.50
N GLY A 82 5.96 16.98 5.82
CA GLY A 82 5.31 16.58 7.07
C GLY A 82 5.19 15.06 7.21
N PRO A 83 4.51 14.58 8.26
CA PRO A 83 4.38 13.14 8.54
C PRO A 83 3.70 12.32 7.46
N LEU A 84 2.60 12.81 6.89
CA LEU A 84 1.87 12.12 5.83
C LEU A 84 2.70 12.04 4.54
N ASP A 85 3.39 13.12 4.19
CA ASP A 85 4.33 13.13 3.06
C ASP A 85 5.47 12.13 3.26
N CYS A 86 6.04 12.06 4.47
CA CYS A 86 7.05 11.05 4.80
C CYS A 86 6.51 9.61 4.72
N LEU A 87 5.28 9.36 5.17
CA LEU A 87 4.62 8.06 5.05
C LEU A 87 4.41 7.67 3.58
N LEU A 88 3.76 8.55 2.81
CA LEU A 88 3.45 8.32 1.40
C LEU A 88 4.72 8.12 0.58
N GLN A 89 5.76 8.93 0.79
CA GLN A 89 7.04 8.76 0.13
C GLN A 89 7.73 7.45 0.53
N THR A 90 7.65 7.04 1.79
CA THR A 90 8.24 5.77 2.24
C THR A 90 7.54 4.58 1.60
N VAL A 91 6.21 4.56 1.59
CA VAL A 91 5.41 3.49 0.97
C VAL A 91 5.62 3.47 -0.54
N ARG A 92 5.66 4.64 -1.20
CA ARG A 92 5.85 4.74 -2.65
C ARG A 92 7.25 4.33 -3.10
N LYS A 93 8.31 4.73 -2.37
CA LYS A 93 9.70 4.46 -2.77
C LYS A 93 10.22 3.10 -2.32
N GLU A 94 9.71 2.56 -1.21
CA GLU A 94 10.28 1.37 -0.56
C GLU A 94 9.24 0.26 -0.28
N GLY A 95 7.98 0.50 -0.65
CA GLY A 95 6.86 -0.37 -0.34
C GLY A 95 6.48 -0.34 1.15
N VAL A 96 5.46 -1.13 1.51
CA VAL A 96 5.03 -1.31 2.91
C VAL A 96 6.15 -1.90 3.77
N SER A 97 7.04 -2.72 3.17
CA SER A 97 8.22 -3.24 3.85
C SER A 97 9.18 -2.15 4.34
N GLY A 98 9.20 -0.99 3.67
CA GLY A 98 9.98 0.19 4.06
C GLY A 98 9.60 0.72 5.44
N LEU A 99 8.31 0.62 5.83
CA LEU A 99 7.82 1.04 7.14
C LEU A 99 8.42 0.19 8.27
N TYR A 100 8.78 -1.06 7.98
CA TYR A 100 9.36 -2.03 8.91
C TYR A 100 10.89 -2.12 8.86
N LYS A 101 11.56 -1.20 8.14
CA LYS A 101 13.03 -1.13 8.14
C LYS A 101 13.56 -0.90 9.55
N GLY A 102 14.54 -1.71 9.94
CA GLY A 102 15.12 -1.67 11.28
C GLY A 102 14.20 -2.19 12.39
N ALA A 103 13.15 -2.97 12.09
CA ALA A 103 12.29 -3.59 13.11
C ALA A 103 12.98 -4.77 13.85
N THR A 104 13.95 -5.43 13.20
CA THR A 104 14.63 -6.62 13.75
C THR A 104 15.47 -6.33 15.01
N PRO A 105 16.36 -5.30 15.06
CA PRO A 105 17.10 -5.02 16.29
C PRO A 105 16.19 -4.72 17.50
N PRO A 106 15.13 -3.91 17.37
CA PRO A 106 14.13 -3.73 18.44
C PRO A 106 13.39 -5.00 18.83
N LEU A 107 12.99 -5.86 17.88
CA LEU A 107 12.28 -7.10 18.19
C LEU A 107 13.07 -7.99 19.17
N VAL A 108 14.37 -8.16 18.90
CA VAL A 108 15.26 -8.96 19.75
C VAL A 108 15.66 -8.18 21.02
N GLY A 109 15.96 -6.89 20.86
CA GLY A 109 16.46 -6.06 21.95
C GLY A 109 15.42 -5.67 22.98
N TRP A 110 14.14 -5.49 22.60
CA TRP A 110 13.09 -5.04 23.52
C TRP A 110 12.84 -6.01 24.65
N MET A 111 12.90 -7.32 24.40
CA MET A 111 12.74 -8.31 25.47
C MET A 111 13.78 -8.12 26.56
N VAL A 112 15.05 -7.92 26.18
CA VAL A 112 16.15 -7.72 27.13
C VAL A 112 16.04 -6.34 27.78
N MET A 113 15.75 -5.30 26.99
CA MET A 113 15.62 -3.93 27.50
C MET A 113 14.47 -3.79 28.50
N ASP A 114 13.27 -4.29 28.17
CA ASP A 114 12.11 -4.20 29.04
C ASP A 114 12.31 -5.04 30.32
N SER A 115 12.92 -6.22 30.19
CA SER A 115 13.25 -7.05 31.36
C SER A 115 14.23 -6.35 32.30
N VAL A 116 15.30 -5.78 31.76
CA VAL A 116 16.30 -5.03 32.54
C VAL A 116 15.69 -3.74 33.10
N MET A 117 14.86 -3.04 32.33
CA MET A 117 14.16 -1.84 32.79
C MET A 117 13.23 -2.15 33.97
N LEU A 118 12.32 -3.11 33.83
CA LEU A 118 11.35 -3.44 34.88
C LEU A 118 12.01 -4.09 36.10
N GLY A 119 13.01 -4.95 35.88
CA GLY A 119 13.78 -5.58 36.96
C GLY A 119 14.56 -4.53 37.77
N SER A 120 15.31 -3.66 37.09
CA SER A 120 16.06 -2.59 37.77
C SER A 120 15.13 -1.56 38.41
N LEU A 121 14.02 -1.20 37.78
CA LEU A 121 13.01 -0.31 38.36
C LEU A 121 12.41 -0.86 39.65
N THR A 122 12.10 -2.15 39.69
CA THR A 122 11.58 -2.82 40.88
C THR A 122 12.61 -2.80 42.01
N LEU A 123 13.87 -3.11 41.67
CA LEU A 123 14.98 -3.06 42.61
C LEU A 123 15.19 -1.64 43.16
N TYR A 124 15.25 -0.63 42.29
CA TYR A 124 15.48 0.76 42.72
C TYR A 124 14.31 1.34 43.51
N ARG A 125 13.06 0.99 43.19
CA ARG A 125 11.90 1.37 44.01
C ARG A 125 12.02 0.79 45.42
N ARG A 126 12.40 -0.48 45.53
CA ARG A 126 12.60 -1.14 46.82
C ARG A 126 13.75 -0.50 47.60
N LEU A 127 14.90 -0.30 46.97
CA LEU A 127 16.07 0.32 47.61
C LEU A 127 15.80 1.75 48.06
N LEU A 128 15.09 2.55 47.25
CA LEU A 128 14.70 3.91 47.62
C LEU A 128 13.70 3.93 48.76
N LEU A 129 12.72 3.00 48.75
CA LEU A 129 11.77 2.87 49.84
C LEU A 129 12.50 2.56 51.15
N GLU A 130 13.29 1.48 51.18
CA GLU A 130 13.96 0.96 52.38
C GLU A 130 15.07 1.89 52.92
N ASN A 131 15.86 2.53 52.06
CA ASN A 131 17.07 3.25 52.48
C ASN A 131 16.94 4.78 52.52
N VAL A 132 16.01 5.36 51.75
CA VAL A 132 15.88 6.82 51.61
C VAL A 132 14.55 7.31 52.18
N PHE A 133 13.43 6.75 51.71
CA PHE A 133 12.09 7.22 52.05
C PHE A 133 11.49 6.55 53.29
N SER A 134 12.15 5.56 53.88
CA SER A 134 11.85 5.07 55.24
C SER A 134 12.17 6.10 56.33
N LYS A 135 12.98 7.14 56.04
CA LYS A 135 13.31 8.21 56.99
C LYS A 135 12.29 9.36 56.90
N PRO A 136 11.52 9.65 57.98
CA PRO A 136 10.49 10.69 57.96
C PRO A 136 11.01 12.10 57.63
N GLU A 137 12.22 12.43 58.08
CA GLU A 137 12.87 13.74 57.88
C GLU A 137 13.13 14.06 56.40
N ILE A 138 13.54 13.06 55.62
CA ILE A 138 13.80 13.20 54.18
C ILE A 138 12.48 13.34 53.42
N ARG A 139 11.41 12.70 53.88
CA ARG A 139 10.09 12.78 53.24
C ARG A 139 9.42 14.14 53.48
N ALA A 140 9.64 14.75 54.64
CA ALA A 140 9.09 16.06 55.01
C ALA A 140 9.80 17.25 54.33
N SER A 141 11.08 17.11 54.00
CA SER A 141 11.90 18.16 53.36
C SER A 141 11.72 18.27 51.84
N MET A 142 10.88 17.42 51.24
CA MET A 142 10.74 17.30 49.79
C MET A 142 9.53 18.10 49.27
N PRO A 143 9.73 18.99 48.27
CA PRO A 143 8.65 19.83 47.75
C PRO A 143 7.57 18.99 47.04
N PHE A 144 6.31 19.44 47.11
CA PHE A 144 5.13 18.84 46.47
C PHE A 144 4.58 17.51 47.07
N ILE A 145 5.02 17.10 48.27
CA ILE A 145 4.64 15.80 48.91
C ILE A 145 3.67 15.95 50.11
N GLY A 146 3.26 17.17 50.47
CA GLY A 146 2.61 17.53 51.74
C GLY A 146 1.29 16.85 52.16
N LYS A 147 0.80 15.81 51.46
CA LYS A 147 -0.42 15.05 51.82
C LYS A 147 -0.24 13.53 51.95
N GLN A 148 0.97 12.98 51.77
CA GLN A 148 1.15 11.52 51.68
C GLN A 148 1.73 10.91 52.97
N THR A 149 0.85 10.57 53.91
CA THR A 149 1.16 10.08 55.29
C THR A 149 1.49 8.59 55.40
N ASP A 150 1.31 7.79 54.34
CA ASP A 150 1.58 6.34 54.38
C ASP A 150 3.08 6.02 54.14
N LEU A 151 3.73 5.45 55.15
CA LEU A 151 5.15 5.03 55.13
C LEU A 151 5.41 3.75 54.33
N HIS A 152 4.39 2.94 54.03
CA HIS A 152 4.56 1.68 53.30
C HIS A 152 4.58 1.83 51.78
N THR A 153 4.25 3.02 51.26
CA THR A 153 4.26 3.30 49.83
C THR A 153 5.31 4.34 49.46
N LEU A 154 6.01 4.09 48.35
CA LEU A 154 7.00 5.02 47.80
C LEU A 154 6.28 6.29 47.30
N PRO A 155 6.77 7.50 47.60
CA PRO A 155 6.16 8.72 47.09
C PRO A 155 6.35 8.82 45.57
N SER A 156 5.48 9.54 44.88
CA SER A 156 5.53 9.68 43.42
C SER A 156 6.85 10.27 42.92
N PHE A 157 7.49 11.15 43.71
CA PHE A 157 8.83 11.65 43.43
C PHE A 157 9.88 10.52 43.47
N GLY A 158 9.79 9.61 44.44
CA GLY A 158 10.64 8.42 44.53
C GLY A 158 10.44 7.47 43.35
N HIS A 159 9.20 7.32 42.86
CA HIS A 159 8.93 6.60 41.61
C HIS A 159 9.63 7.25 40.41
N GLY A 160 9.71 8.58 40.37
CA GLY A 160 10.47 9.33 39.38
C GLY A 160 11.97 9.06 39.46
N ILE A 161 12.59 9.14 40.64
CA ILE A 161 14.03 8.85 40.82
C ILE A 161 14.37 7.41 40.42
N ALA A 162 13.54 6.44 40.84
CA ALA A 162 13.69 5.05 40.43
C ALA A 162 13.66 4.92 38.90
N GLY A 163 12.82 5.72 38.24
CA GLY A 163 12.76 5.84 36.79
C GLY A 163 14.08 6.31 36.16
N ILE A 164 14.74 7.33 36.72
CA ILE A 164 16.05 7.81 36.25
C ILE A 164 17.11 6.71 36.38
N MET A 165 17.16 6.05 37.54
CA MET A 165 18.14 4.99 37.81
C MET A 165 17.93 3.81 36.85
N ALA A 166 16.69 3.34 36.71
CA ALA A 166 16.34 2.27 35.77
C ALA A 166 16.63 2.66 34.32
N GLY A 167 16.31 3.90 33.95
CA GLY A 167 16.61 4.48 32.64
C GLY A 167 18.10 4.52 32.33
N THR A 168 18.93 4.85 33.32
CA THR A 168 20.39 4.85 33.18
C THR A 168 20.91 3.42 32.96
N THR A 169 20.44 2.45 33.74
CA THR A 169 20.84 1.04 33.65
C THR A 169 20.48 0.43 32.29
N VAL A 170 19.25 0.61 31.81
CA VAL A 170 18.84 0.08 30.50
C VAL A 170 19.55 0.76 29.33
N SER A 171 20.08 1.98 29.50
CA SER A 171 20.77 2.72 28.43
C SER A 171 22.02 1.99 27.92
N PHE A 172 22.69 1.19 28.74
CA PHE A 172 23.84 0.39 28.31
C PHE A 172 23.47 -0.72 27.33
N ILE A 173 22.23 -1.21 27.36
CA ILE A 173 21.72 -2.22 26.44
C ILE A 173 21.04 -1.55 25.25
N ALA A 174 20.32 -0.47 25.51
CA ALA A 174 19.52 0.19 24.50
C ALA A 174 20.33 1.05 23.53
N ALA A 175 21.39 1.72 23.98
CA ALA A 175 22.21 2.58 23.12
C ALA A 175 22.72 1.86 21.85
N PRO A 176 23.34 0.66 21.93
CA PRO A 176 23.79 -0.04 20.72
C PRO A 176 22.63 -0.48 19.82
N VAL A 177 21.52 -0.95 20.41
CA VAL A 177 20.36 -1.43 19.64
C VAL A 177 19.64 -0.29 18.93
N GLU A 178 19.44 0.83 19.62
CA GLU A 178 18.82 2.05 19.05
C GLU A 178 19.71 2.68 17.99
N HIS A 179 21.03 2.69 18.17
CA HIS A 179 21.96 3.21 17.17
C HIS A 179 21.88 2.41 15.85
N VAL A 180 21.90 1.08 15.93
CA VAL A 180 21.72 0.21 14.75
C VAL A 180 20.34 0.41 14.12
N LYS A 181 19.27 0.48 14.92
CA LYS A 181 17.91 0.77 14.43
C LYS A 181 17.88 2.07 13.63
N ALA A 182 18.39 3.16 14.20
CA ALA A 182 18.34 4.49 13.59
C ALA A 182 19.08 4.53 12.23
N ARG A 183 20.26 3.89 12.15
CA ARG A 183 21.04 3.76 10.91
C ARG A 183 20.31 3.00 9.82
N LEU A 184 19.62 1.91 10.18
CA LEU A 184 18.85 1.15 9.21
C LEU A 184 17.63 1.92 8.69
N GLN A 185 17.00 2.76 9.53
CA GLN A 185 15.80 3.52 9.18
C GLN A 185 16.06 4.68 8.21
N ILE A 186 17.25 5.28 8.24
CA ILE A 186 17.65 6.40 7.36
C ILE A 186 18.16 5.93 5.98
N GLN A 187 18.18 4.63 5.70
CA GLN A 187 18.58 4.12 4.38
C GLN A 187 17.38 4.15 3.41
N TYR A 188 17.31 5.20 2.61
CA TYR A 188 16.22 5.46 1.66
C TYR A 188 16.29 4.67 0.35
N SER A 189 17.45 4.07 0.00
CA SER A 189 17.60 3.36 -1.27
C SER A 189 16.71 2.11 -1.34
N ALA A 190 15.88 2.01 -2.37
CA ALA A 190 15.10 0.81 -2.67
C ALA A 190 16.02 -0.34 -3.09
N ASP A 191 16.99 -0.04 -3.96
CA ASP A 191 18.03 -0.94 -4.42
C ASP A 191 18.97 -1.37 -3.27
N LYS A 192 19.02 -2.67 -3.01
CA LYS A 192 19.82 -3.26 -1.92
C LYS A 192 21.33 -3.08 -2.17
N SER A 193 21.77 -3.01 -3.42
CA SER A 193 23.18 -2.84 -3.79
C SER A 193 23.73 -1.45 -3.44
N LYS A 194 22.86 -0.44 -3.43
CA LYS A 194 23.18 0.96 -3.09
C LYS A 194 23.01 1.27 -1.59
N ARG A 195 22.67 0.28 -0.77
CA ARG A 195 22.53 0.43 0.69
C ARG A 195 23.88 0.24 1.36
N LEU A 196 24.19 1.13 2.31
CA LEU A 196 25.41 1.04 3.12
C LEU A 196 25.44 -0.22 3.99
N TYR A 197 24.27 -0.64 4.50
CA TYR A 197 24.12 -1.84 5.34
C TYR A 197 23.09 -2.79 4.73
N SER A 198 23.48 -4.06 4.55
CA SER A 198 22.57 -5.11 4.07
C SER A 198 21.56 -5.55 5.14
N GLY A 199 21.88 -5.33 6.42
CA GLY A 199 21.01 -5.64 7.55
C GLY A 199 21.64 -5.29 8.91
N PRO A 200 20.98 -5.65 10.02
CA PRO A 200 21.44 -5.35 11.38
C PRO A 200 22.82 -5.90 11.72
N ILE A 201 23.08 -7.16 11.37
CA ILE A 201 24.35 -7.83 11.68
C ILE A 201 25.49 -7.20 10.86
N ASP A 202 25.23 -6.86 9.60
CA ASP A 202 26.19 -6.15 8.76
C ASP A 202 26.49 -4.74 9.28
N CYS A 203 25.46 -4.01 9.74
CA CYS A 203 25.63 -2.70 10.39
C CYS A 203 26.51 -2.79 11.63
N VAL A 204 26.25 -3.75 12.53
CA VAL A 204 27.07 -3.98 13.72
C VAL A 204 28.50 -4.35 13.34
N ARG A 205 28.67 -5.30 12.42
CA ARG A 205 30.00 -5.76 11.98
C ARG A 205 30.83 -4.64 11.37
N LYS A 206 30.26 -3.86 10.45
CA LYS A 206 30.94 -2.74 9.80
C LYS A 206 31.32 -1.65 10.80
N MET A 207 30.42 -1.34 11.75
CA MET A 207 30.70 -0.33 12.77
C MET A 207 31.78 -0.78 13.76
N LEU A 208 31.73 -2.03 14.23
CA LEU A 208 32.76 -2.57 15.12
C LEU A 208 34.13 -2.65 14.43
N ARG A 209 34.18 -3.04 13.14
CA ARG A 209 35.44 -3.12 12.39
C ARG A 209 36.10 -1.76 12.16
N THR A 210 35.31 -0.71 11.95
CA THR A 210 35.83 0.62 11.56
C THR A 210 36.03 1.56 12.74
N HIS A 211 35.16 1.50 13.75
CA HIS A 211 35.13 2.46 14.86
C HIS A 211 35.13 1.78 16.25
N GLY A 212 35.22 0.45 16.31
CA GLY A 212 35.24 -0.31 17.55
C GLY A 212 33.97 -0.18 18.39
N ILE A 213 34.09 -0.56 19.66
CA ILE A 213 32.99 -0.50 20.65
C ILE A 213 32.58 0.96 20.92
N ALA A 214 33.53 1.89 20.91
CA ALA A 214 33.27 3.31 21.08
C ALA A 214 32.33 3.87 20.00
N GLY A 215 32.50 3.43 18.74
CA GLY A 215 31.59 3.78 17.65
C GLY A 215 30.17 3.26 17.87
N LEU A 216 30.03 2.00 18.31
CA LEU A 216 28.73 1.39 18.61
C LEU A 216 27.99 2.15 19.73
N TYR A 217 28.72 2.60 20.76
CA TYR A 217 28.18 3.31 21.94
C TYR A 217 28.15 4.84 21.82
N ARG A 218 28.41 5.41 20.63
CA ARG A 218 28.47 6.87 20.43
C ARG A 218 27.23 7.64 20.93
N GLY A 219 26.05 7.02 20.85
CA GLY A 219 24.79 7.58 21.32
C GLY A 219 24.50 7.42 22.82
N LEU A 220 25.38 6.84 23.62
CA LEU A 220 25.09 6.47 25.03
C LEU A 220 24.73 7.67 25.90
N CYS A 221 25.51 8.75 25.89
CA CYS A 221 25.23 9.93 26.72
C CYS A 221 23.91 10.59 26.34
N ALA A 222 23.63 10.74 25.03
CA ALA A 222 22.35 11.30 24.57
C ALA A 222 21.16 10.39 24.94
N THR A 223 21.39 9.07 24.93
CA THR A 223 20.42 8.07 25.39
C THR A 223 20.15 8.18 26.90
N MET A 224 21.18 8.38 27.72
CA MET A 224 21.03 8.58 29.16
C MET A 224 20.26 9.86 29.50
N VAL A 225 20.55 10.98 28.81
CA VAL A 225 19.79 12.23 28.95
C VAL A 225 18.33 12.03 28.54
N PHE A 226 18.07 11.36 27.42
CA PHE A 226 16.71 11.04 27.00
C PHE A 226 15.98 10.19 28.07
N ARG A 227 16.67 9.22 28.67
CA ARG A 227 16.08 8.34 29.69
C ARG A 227 15.97 8.95 31.08
N SER A 228 16.64 10.06 31.39
CA SER A 228 16.40 10.77 32.66
C SER A 228 14.97 11.32 32.75
N PHE A 229 14.32 11.55 31.60
CA PHE A 229 12.89 11.93 31.56
C PHE A 229 11.94 10.79 31.96
N PHE A 230 12.44 9.57 32.20
CA PHE A 230 11.67 8.50 32.87
C PHE A 230 11.20 8.92 34.26
N PHE A 231 11.81 9.96 34.84
CA PHE A 231 11.28 10.66 36.01
C PHE A 231 9.81 11.07 35.82
N PHE A 232 9.52 11.79 34.73
CA PHE A 232 8.17 12.26 34.45
C PHE A 232 7.24 11.11 34.07
N TRP A 233 7.75 10.08 33.39
CA TRP A 233 6.96 8.91 33.04
C TRP A 233 6.46 8.18 34.30
N TRP A 234 7.38 7.70 35.13
CA TRP A 234 7.01 6.87 36.29
C TRP A 234 6.40 7.67 37.43
N GLY A 235 6.80 8.94 37.60
CA GLY A 235 6.18 9.85 38.55
C GLY A 235 4.73 10.15 38.19
N SER A 236 4.46 10.55 36.93
CA SER A 236 3.08 10.81 36.50
C SER A 236 2.23 9.54 36.44
N TYR A 237 2.80 8.39 36.07
CA TYR A 237 2.10 7.10 36.10
C TYR A 237 1.57 6.77 37.49
N ASP A 238 2.39 6.95 38.53
CA ASP A 238 1.96 6.73 39.92
C ASP A 238 0.87 7.73 40.35
N VAL A 239 1.06 9.03 40.09
CA VAL A 239 0.05 10.06 40.40
C VAL A 239 -1.28 9.77 39.73
N LEU A 240 -1.28 9.47 38.43
CA LEU A 240 -2.48 9.17 37.66
C LEU A 240 -3.14 7.88 38.12
N THR A 241 -2.36 6.84 38.43
CA THR A 241 -2.88 5.57 38.94
C THR A 241 -3.58 5.76 40.29
N ARG A 242 -3.00 6.54 41.20
CA ARG A 242 -3.62 6.83 42.51
C ARG A 242 -4.89 7.67 42.35
N LEU A 243 -4.83 8.74 41.57
CA LEU A 243 -5.99 9.59 41.30
C LEU A 243 -7.16 8.82 40.68
N MET A 244 -6.90 7.90 39.74
CA MET A 244 -7.95 7.08 39.14
C MET A 244 -8.49 6.04 40.12
N LYS A 245 -7.65 5.41 40.95
CA LYS A 245 -8.11 4.49 42.00
C LYS A 245 -8.99 5.18 43.04
N GLU A 246 -8.69 6.43 43.38
CA GLU A 246 -9.44 7.21 44.37
C GLU A 246 -10.74 7.81 43.81
N LYS A 247 -10.72 8.32 42.57
CA LYS A 247 -11.82 9.10 42.00
C LYS A 247 -12.70 8.36 41.00
N THR A 248 -12.35 7.13 40.60
CA THR A 248 -13.08 6.37 39.59
C THR A 248 -13.31 4.92 40.02
N SER A 249 -14.40 4.32 39.54
CA SER A 249 -14.72 2.90 39.76
C SER A 249 -14.21 1.99 38.63
N LEU A 250 -13.11 2.36 37.97
CA LEU A 250 -12.56 1.62 36.84
C LEU A 250 -11.83 0.34 37.27
N SER A 251 -11.81 -0.67 36.40
CA SER A 251 -11.07 -1.91 36.62
C SER A 251 -9.55 -1.69 36.60
N ALA A 252 -8.77 -2.53 37.29
CA ALA A 252 -7.31 -2.41 37.33
C ALA A 252 -6.63 -2.39 35.93
N PRO A 253 -7.05 -3.21 34.94
CA PRO A 253 -6.55 -3.10 33.57
C PRO A 253 -6.87 -1.76 32.91
N ALA A 254 -8.09 -1.24 33.08
CA ALA A 254 -8.51 0.04 32.52
C ALA A 254 -7.70 1.21 33.13
N ILE A 255 -7.48 1.19 34.45
CA ILE A 255 -6.62 2.17 35.13
C ILE A 255 -5.19 2.08 34.58
N ASN A 256 -4.63 0.88 34.44
CA ASN A 256 -3.29 0.70 33.89
C ASN A 256 -3.17 1.21 32.45
N PHE A 257 -4.21 1.00 31.63
CA PHE A 257 -4.27 1.50 30.25
C PHE A 257 -4.31 3.02 30.19
N TRP A 258 -5.22 3.67 30.93
CA TRP A 258 -5.34 5.13 30.93
C TRP A 258 -4.16 5.81 31.61
N ALA A 259 -3.74 5.33 32.79
CA ALA A 259 -2.59 5.87 33.49
C ALA A 259 -1.31 5.66 32.69
N GLY A 260 -1.13 4.47 32.09
CA GLY A 260 -0.02 4.16 31.18
C GLY A 260 -0.04 5.02 29.92
N GLY A 261 -1.21 5.19 29.31
CA GLY A 261 -1.46 6.04 28.14
C GLY A 261 -1.07 7.49 28.35
N VAL A 262 -1.67 8.12 29.36
CA VAL A 262 -1.48 9.55 29.65
C VAL A 262 -0.06 9.82 30.18
N SER A 263 0.48 8.97 31.06
CA SER A 263 1.87 9.13 31.53
C SER A 263 2.90 8.97 30.41
N ALA A 264 2.66 8.08 29.44
CA ALA A 264 3.50 7.98 28.24
C ALA A 264 3.45 9.26 27.40
N GLN A 265 2.30 9.95 27.31
CA GLN A 265 2.23 11.24 26.62
C GLN A 265 2.99 12.34 27.37
N ILE A 266 2.89 12.38 28.70
CA ILE A 266 3.67 13.32 29.53
C ILE A 266 5.18 13.08 29.31
N PHE A 267 5.59 11.82 29.26
CA PHE A 267 6.96 11.46 28.93
C PHE A 267 7.37 11.98 27.56
N TRP A 268 6.58 11.76 26.51
CA TRP A 268 6.94 12.24 25.17
C TRP A 268 6.95 13.76 25.11
N ILE A 269 5.99 14.47 25.70
CA ILE A 269 5.99 15.95 25.74
C ILE A 269 7.28 16.48 26.41
N THR A 270 7.73 15.86 27.49
CA THR A 270 8.91 16.34 28.23
C THR A 270 10.24 15.90 27.60
N SER A 271 10.31 14.69 27.04
CA SER A 271 11.55 14.08 26.55
C SER A 271 11.82 14.32 25.06
N TYR A 272 10.82 14.72 24.27
CA TYR A 272 10.94 14.78 22.81
C TYR A 272 12.11 15.63 22.30
N PRO A 273 12.39 16.84 22.84
CA PRO A 273 13.57 17.61 22.43
C PRO A 273 14.88 16.83 22.57
N SER A 274 15.03 16.04 23.64
CA SER A 274 16.20 15.18 23.84
C SER A 274 16.24 14.00 22.87
N ASP A 275 15.08 13.45 22.47
CA ASP A 275 15.02 12.38 21.46
C ASP A 275 15.51 12.88 20.10
N VAL A 276 15.14 14.11 19.68
CA VAL A 276 15.62 14.69 18.41
C VAL A 276 17.15 14.79 18.39
N VAL A 277 17.76 15.28 19.47
CA VAL A 277 19.23 15.38 19.59
C VAL A 277 19.88 14.01 19.56
N LYS A 278 19.32 13.04 20.29
CA LYS A 278 19.80 11.64 20.30
C LYS A 278 19.78 11.04 18.89
N GLN A 279 18.67 11.19 18.17
CA GLN A 279 18.48 10.63 16.83
C GLN A 279 19.43 11.27 15.80
N ARG A 280 19.59 12.59 15.85
CA ARG A 280 20.57 13.32 15.02
C ARG A 280 22.00 12.84 15.26
N LEU A 281 22.40 12.61 16.51
CA LEU A 281 23.73 12.09 16.83
C LEU A 281 23.92 10.65 16.36
N MET A 282 22.91 9.77 16.50
CA MET A 282 22.98 8.36 16.10
C MET A 282 22.97 8.17 14.58
N THR A 283 22.51 9.16 13.81
CA THR A 283 22.40 9.09 12.35
C THR A 283 23.45 9.92 11.62
N ASP A 284 24.22 10.74 12.33
CA ASP A 284 25.35 11.51 11.80
C ASP A 284 26.39 10.60 11.14
N PRO A 285 26.89 10.88 9.93
CA PRO A 285 28.01 10.15 9.34
C PRO A 285 29.14 9.88 10.34
N MET A 286 29.67 8.67 10.32
CA MET A 286 30.79 8.30 11.20
C MET A 286 32.13 8.67 10.58
N GLY A 287 32.19 8.79 9.26
CA GLY A 287 33.40 9.11 8.52
C GLY A 287 34.33 7.92 8.36
N GLY A 288 35.47 8.17 7.70
CA GLY A 288 36.52 7.17 7.50
C GLY A 288 36.21 6.13 6.42
N ALA A 289 36.66 4.89 6.64
CA ALA A 289 36.66 3.79 5.66
C ALA A 289 35.26 3.27 5.23
N LEU A 290 34.19 3.79 5.83
CA LEU A 290 32.81 3.45 5.49
C LEU A 290 32.26 4.27 4.31
N GLY A 291 32.88 5.39 3.97
CA GLY A 291 32.41 6.26 2.87
C GLY A 291 31.02 6.88 3.11
N ASP A 292 30.58 7.03 4.36
CA ASP A 292 29.23 7.49 4.72
C ASP A 292 29.10 9.02 4.89
N GLY A 293 30.16 9.77 4.57
CA GLY A 293 30.24 11.23 4.66
C GLY A 293 31.26 11.71 5.70
N GLN A 294 31.30 13.01 6.00
CA GLN A 294 32.13 13.55 7.08
C GLN A 294 31.34 13.69 8.37
N ARG A 295 32.00 13.37 9.49
CA ARG A 295 31.43 13.48 10.84
C ARG A 295 31.09 14.93 11.17
N ARG A 296 29.84 15.22 11.55
CA ARG A 296 29.39 16.60 11.85
C ARG A 296 29.35 16.89 13.35
N PHE A 297 29.10 15.89 14.20
CA PHE A 297 28.95 16.11 15.65
C PHE A 297 29.99 15.33 16.47
N GLN A 298 30.79 16.02 17.27
CA GLN A 298 31.67 15.32 18.21
C GLN A 298 30.88 14.82 19.42
N TRP A 299 30.06 15.70 19.99
CA TRP A 299 29.26 15.46 21.19
C TRP A 299 27.78 15.73 20.96
N TRP A 300 26.94 15.26 21.88
CA TRP A 300 25.49 15.52 21.84
C TRP A 300 25.15 17.01 21.92
N LYS A 301 26.00 17.81 22.58
CA LYS A 301 25.85 19.28 22.66
C LYS A 301 25.96 19.94 21.29
N ASP A 302 26.88 19.46 20.44
CA ASP A 302 27.06 19.98 19.08
C ASP A 302 25.83 19.71 18.23
N ALA A 303 25.27 18.50 18.35
CA ALA A 303 24.01 18.13 17.69
C ALA A 303 22.85 19.01 18.19
N ALA A 304 22.79 19.30 19.50
CA ALA A 304 21.77 20.19 20.06
C ALA A 304 21.90 21.61 19.51
N VAL A 305 23.11 22.19 19.51
CA VAL A 305 23.37 23.53 18.96
C VAL A 305 23.04 23.57 17.46
N ALA A 306 23.39 22.53 16.70
CA ALA A 306 23.08 22.45 15.29
C ALA A 306 21.57 22.42 15.00
N VAL A 307 20.79 21.64 15.77
CA VAL A 307 19.32 21.62 15.63
C VAL A 307 18.72 23.02 15.85
N TYR A 308 19.22 23.76 16.84
CA TYR A 308 18.78 25.13 17.09
C TYR A 308 19.22 26.10 15.99
N ARG A 309 20.46 26.00 15.50
CA ARG A 309 20.96 26.87 14.42
C ARG A 309 20.22 26.67 13.10
N GLU A 310 19.84 25.44 12.78
CA GLU A 310 19.14 25.13 11.52
C GLU A 310 17.68 25.58 11.51
N ARG A 311 16.93 25.42 12.63
CA ARG A 311 15.46 25.62 12.64
C ARG A 311 14.92 26.34 13.88
N GLY A 312 15.79 26.91 14.70
CA GLY A 312 15.43 27.48 16.00
C GLY A 312 14.78 26.45 16.92
N TRP A 313 13.95 26.93 17.84
CA TRP A 313 13.27 26.09 18.82
C TRP A 313 12.30 25.06 18.20
N ARG A 314 11.74 25.35 17.01
CA ARG A 314 10.82 24.45 16.29
C ARG A 314 11.52 23.18 15.78
N GLY A 315 12.85 23.22 15.60
CA GLY A 315 13.65 22.07 15.18
C GLY A 315 13.55 20.89 16.15
N TYR A 316 13.49 21.16 17.45
CA TYR A 316 13.38 20.15 18.51
C TYR A 316 12.04 19.40 18.54
N TRP A 317 11.04 19.86 17.78
CA TRP A 317 9.70 19.28 17.73
C TRP A 317 9.39 18.61 16.38
N ARG A 318 10.37 18.54 15.46
CA ARG A 318 10.19 17.95 14.14
C ARG A 318 9.98 16.44 14.24
N GLY A 319 8.79 15.98 13.85
CA GLY A 319 8.38 14.57 13.92
C GLY A 319 7.60 14.20 15.17
N PHE A 320 7.20 15.18 15.99
CA PHE A 320 6.51 14.95 17.26
C PHE A 320 5.17 14.23 17.08
N VAL A 321 4.40 14.60 16.06
CA VAL A 321 3.04 14.06 15.82
C VAL A 321 3.02 12.54 15.67
N PRO A 322 3.81 11.89 14.78
CA PRO A 322 3.90 10.42 14.74
C PRO A 322 4.24 9.78 16.07
N CYS A 323 5.15 10.39 16.82
CA CYS A 323 5.58 9.85 18.11
C CYS A 323 4.46 9.93 19.16
N PHE A 324 3.76 11.07 19.21
CA PHE A 324 2.65 11.31 20.10
C PHE A 324 1.46 10.39 19.78
N LEU A 325 1.14 10.22 18.49
CA LEU A 325 0.08 9.33 18.04
C LEU A 325 0.39 7.86 18.35
N ARG A 326 1.66 7.44 18.27
CA ARG A 326 2.09 6.05 18.53
C ARG A 326 1.79 5.57 19.96
N ALA A 327 1.77 6.47 20.94
CA ALA A 327 1.69 6.10 22.36
C ALA A 327 0.39 5.32 22.68
N PHE A 328 -0.76 5.77 22.19
CA PHE A 328 -2.04 5.13 22.48
C PHE A 328 -2.23 3.77 21.78
N PRO A 329 -2.00 3.62 20.47
CA PRO A 329 -2.05 2.32 19.80
C PRO A 329 -1.09 1.29 20.41
N ALA A 330 0.14 1.70 20.76
CA ALA A 330 1.09 0.81 21.41
C ALA A 330 0.62 0.35 22.80
N ASN A 331 0.01 1.26 23.58
CA ASN A 331 -0.56 0.94 24.89
C ASN A 331 -1.83 0.10 24.78
N ALA A 332 -2.65 0.30 23.74
CA ALA A 332 -3.83 -0.52 23.46
C ALA A 332 -3.42 -1.96 23.14
N MET A 333 -2.39 -2.15 22.32
CA MET A 333 -1.86 -3.49 22.05
C MET A 333 -1.24 -4.15 23.29
N ALA A 334 -0.62 -3.35 24.17
CA ALA A 334 -0.14 -3.84 25.46
C ALA A 334 -1.30 -4.35 26.34
N LEU A 335 -2.40 -3.59 26.39
CA LEU A 335 -3.61 -3.97 27.12
C LEU A 335 -4.26 -5.21 26.50
N VAL A 336 -4.46 -5.26 25.19
CA VAL A 336 -5.03 -6.43 24.49
C VAL A 336 -4.19 -7.69 24.76
N ALA A 337 -2.86 -7.57 24.78
CA ALA A 337 -1.99 -8.69 25.11
C ALA A 337 -2.11 -9.10 26.59
N PHE A 338 -2.21 -8.13 27.50
CA PHE A 338 -2.39 -8.37 28.94
C PHE A 338 -3.76 -8.98 29.25
N GLU A 339 -4.83 -8.46 28.64
CA GLU A 339 -6.19 -8.97 28.75
C GLU A 339 -6.31 -10.35 28.11
N GLY A 340 -5.65 -10.57 26.97
CA GLY A 340 -5.49 -11.89 26.36
C GLY A 340 -4.82 -12.87 27.31
N GLN A 341 -3.84 -12.43 28.11
CA GLN A 341 -3.21 -13.27 29.14
C GLN A 341 -4.14 -13.55 30.33
N THR A 342 -4.90 -12.56 30.81
CA THR A 342 -5.90 -12.78 31.87
C THR A 342 -7.10 -13.59 31.40
N ALA A 343 -7.52 -13.46 30.14
CA ALA A 343 -8.53 -14.30 29.50
C ALA A 343 -7.99 -15.72 29.35
N THR A 344 -6.71 -15.89 29.00
CA THR A 344 -6.06 -17.20 28.99
C THR A 344 -5.98 -17.79 30.41
N MET A 345 -5.84 -16.97 31.46
CA MET A 345 -5.84 -17.42 32.86
C MET A 345 -7.24 -17.67 33.45
N ALA A 346 -8.25 -16.90 33.08
CA ALA A 346 -9.65 -17.10 33.45
C ALA A 346 -10.23 -18.31 32.72
N VAL A 347 -9.88 -18.46 31.46
CA VAL A 347 -10.16 -19.68 30.70
C VAL A 347 -9.27 -20.84 31.18
N ALA A 348 -8.10 -20.63 31.79
CA ALA A 348 -7.33 -21.73 32.42
C ALA A 348 -7.98 -22.30 33.70
N ARG A 349 -8.97 -21.62 34.30
CA ARG A 349 -9.84 -22.22 35.32
C ARG A 349 -11.06 -22.95 34.73
N SER A 350 -11.33 -22.79 33.43
CA SER A 350 -12.44 -23.44 32.69
C SER A 350 -11.97 -24.44 31.62
N MET A 351 -10.71 -24.42 31.18
CA MET A 351 -10.19 -25.26 30.11
C MET A 351 -9.37 -26.42 30.68
N ARG A 352 -10.09 -27.48 31.03
CA ARG A 352 -9.53 -28.84 31.13
C ARG A 352 -9.32 -29.50 29.76
N ARG A 353 -9.57 -28.78 28.65
CA ARG A 353 -9.36 -29.24 27.27
C ARG A 353 -9.06 -28.04 26.36
N THR A 354 -7.79 -27.74 26.14
CA THR A 354 -7.39 -26.98 24.95
C THR A 354 -6.48 -27.88 24.13
N SER A 355 -6.89 -28.16 22.89
CA SER A 355 -6.17 -29.05 21.98
C SER A 355 -4.76 -28.50 21.70
N PRO A 356 -3.71 -29.34 21.64
CA PRO A 356 -2.36 -28.92 21.27
C PRO A 356 -2.29 -28.16 19.92
N ILE A 357 -3.32 -28.33 19.09
CA ILE A 357 -3.48 -27.68 17.78
C ILE A 357 -3.58 -26.15 17.88
N THR A 358 -4.25 -25.58 18.87
CA THR A 358 -4.41 -24.11 18.98
C THR A 358 -3.12 -23.43 19.44
N VAL A 359 -2.35 -24.08 20.32
CA VAL A 359 -1.01 -23.62 20.72
C VAL A 359 -0.04 -23.74 19.54
N PHE A 360 -0.14 -24.82 18.78
CA PHE A 360 0.64 -25.01 17.55
C PHE A 360 0.30 -23.94 16.50
N LEU A 361 -0.97 -23.64 16.25
CA LEU A 361 -1.39 -22.63 15.28
C LEU A 361 -0.91 -21.22 15.66
N ALA A 362 -0.98 -20.85 16.93
CA ALA A 362 -0.46 -19.57 17.42
C ALA A 362 1.06 -19.49 17.27
N ALA A 363 1.78 -20.57 17.63
CA ALA A 363 3.22 -20.66 17.41
C ALA A 363 3.60 -20.61 15.93
N LEU A 364 2.77 -21.19 15.04
CA LEU A 364 2.97 -21.19 13.59
C LEU A 364 2.71 -19.81 12.97
N LEU A 365 1.71 -19.06 13.48
CA LEU A 365 1.47 -17.66 13.09
C LEU A 365 2.58 -16.73 13.59
N ALA A 366 3.05 -16.92 14.82
CA ALA A 366 4.20 -16.17 15.35
C ALA A 366 5.47 -16.48 14.57
N PHE A 367 5.72 -17.76 14.27
CA PHE A 367 6.84 -18.21 13.47
C PHE A 367 6.74 -17.73 12.03
N GLY A 368 5.57 -17.77 11.41
CA GLY A 368 5.31 -17.23 10.07
C GLY A 368 5.55 -15.72 10.00
N PHE A 369 5.13 -14.97 11.02
CA PHE A 369 5.42 -13.54 11.14
C PHE A 369 6.91 -13.25 11.40
N LEU A 370 7.56 -14.07 12.23
CA LEU A 370 9.00 -13.99 12.49
C LEU A 370 9.80 -14.32 11.22
N CYS A 371 9.39 -15.34 10.47
CA CYS A 371 9.94 -15.71 9.17
C CYS A 371 9.70 -14.61 8.14
N PHE A 372 8.54 -13.95 8.11
CA PHE A 372 8.32 -12.80 7.23
C PHE A 372 9.28 -11.63 7.54
N LEU A 373 9.54 -11.35 8.82
CA LEU A 373 10.45 -10.28 9.26
C LEU A 373 11.94 -10.64 9.15
N LEU A 374 12.29 -11.92 9.24
CA LEU A 374 13.67 -12.44 9.21
C LEU A 374 14.06 -13.04 7.86
N SER A 375 13.10 -13.31 6.97
CA SER A 375 13.41 -13.84 5.64
C SER A 375 14.22 -12.80 4.87
N PRO A 376 15.44 -13.14 4.41
CA PRO A 376 16.03 -12.40 3.31
C PRO A 376 15.06 -12.56 2.15
N SER A 377 14.38 -11.48 1.74
CA SER A 377 13.57 -11.49 0.51
C SER A 377 14.46 -12.03 -0.60
N SER A 378 14.04 -13.15 -1.17
CA SER A 378 14.82 -14.07 -1.99
C SER A 378 15.96 -13.39 -2.72
N SER A 379 17.18 -13.83 -2.42
CA SER A 379 18.33 -13.58 -3.28
C SER A 379 17.99 -14.15 -4.66
N ALA A 380 17.80 -13.29 -5.65
CA ALA A 380 18.04 -13.69 -7.03
C ALA A 380 19.49 -14.19 -7.06
N ALA A 381 19.66 -15.50 -7.27
CA ALA A 381 20.96 -16.11 -7.39
C ALA A 381 21.76 -15.36 -8.47
N ALA A 382 23.03 -15.11 -8.18
CA ALA A 382 23.95 -14.49 -9.12
C ALA A 382 23.98 -15.31 -10.41
N ALA A 383 23.54 -14.69 -11.52
CA ALA A 383 23.81 -15.21 -12.86
C ALA A 383 25.23 -14.81 -13.28
N PRO A 384 25.92 -15.64 -14.08
CA PRO A 384 27.30 -15.39 -14.50
C PRO A 384 27.39 -14.21 -15.49
N PRO A 385 28.59 -13.68 -15.76
CA PRO A 385 28.73 -12.46 -16.54
C PRO A 385 28.81 -12.79 -18.03
N VAL A 386 27.73 -12.58 -18.80
CA VAL A 386 27.86 -12.46 -20.26
C VAL A 386 26.75 -11.58 -20.86
N THR A 387 27.19 -10.47 -21.46
CA THR A 387 26.66 -9.79 -22.66
C THR A 387 25.15 -9.86 -22.91
N ASP A 388 24.37 -8.92 -22.36
CA ASP A 388 23.18 -8.46 -23.09
C ASP A 388 22.73 -7.09 -22.58
N SER A 389 23.07 -6.06 -23.37
CA SER A 389 22.63 -4.67 -23.21
C SER A 389 21.11 -4.52 -23.13
N SER A 390 20.37 -5.51 -23.65
CA SER A 390 18.90 -5.59 -23.58
C SER A 390 18.36 -5.73 -22.15
N SER A 391 19.08 -6.37 -21.23
CA SER A 391 18.62 -6.59 -19.85
C SER A 391 18.71 -5.33 -18.97
N GLN A 392 19.65 -4.43 -19.28
CA GLN A 392 19.79 -3.12 -18.62
C GLN A 392 18.73 -2.13 -19.12
N LEU A 393 18.47 -2.08 -20.44
CA LEU A 393 17.37 -1.30 -21.02
C LEU A 393 16.01 -1.76 -20.45
N ARG A 394 15.80 -3.08 -20.31
CA ARG A 394 14.61 -3.69 -19.68
C ARG A 394 14.37 -3.28 -18.22
N ARG A 395 15.41 -2.85 -17.47
CA ARG A 395 15.26 -2.32 -16.10
C ARG A 395 15.00 -0.82 -16.04
N GLU A 396 15.46 -0.06 -17.04
CA GLU A 396 15.33 1.40 -17.06
C GLU A 396 14.00 1.91 -17.64
N ASP A 397 13.33 1.06 -18.44
CA ASP A 397 12.07 1.38 -19.12
C ASP A 397 10.82 0.66 -18.56
N ALA A 398 10.99 -0.30 -17.66
CA ALA A 398 9.87 -0.96 -16.99
C ALA A 398 9.15 0.03 -16.05
N ALA A 399 7.81 0.09 -16.13
CA ALA A 399 7.03 0.90 -15.22
C ALA A 399 7.32 0.50 -13.76
N GLU A 400 7.66 1.47 -12.90
CA GLU A 400 7.91 1.22 -11.46
C GLU A 400 6.65 0.69 -10.74
N HIS A 401 5.47 0.81 -11.36
CA HIS A 401 4.19 0.32 -10.87
C HIS A 401 3.34 -0.23 -12.05
N PRO A 402 2.61 -1.36 -11.89
CA PRO A 402 1.83 -1.99 -12.96
C PRO A 402 0.79 -1.07 -13.63
N LEU A 403 0.30 -0.08 -12.88
CA LEU A 403 -0.72 0.90 -13.28
C LEU A 403 -0.16 2.29 -13.64
N SER A 404 1.16 2.44 -13.83
CA SER A 404 1.74 3.72 -14.23
C SER A 404 1.94 3.78 -15.74
N PRO A 405 1.39 4.78 -16.44
CA PRO A 405 1.71 5.01 -17.85
C PRO A 405 3.22 5.26 -18.01
N PRO A 406 3.81 4.94 -19.18
CA PRO A 406 5.21 5.20 -19.48
C PRO A 406 5.40 6.67 -19.87
N THR A 407 4.70 7.58 -19.21
CA THR A 407 5.18 8.96 -19.05
C THR A 407 5.72 9.01 -17.64
N LYS A 408 7.04 8.85 -17.52
CA LYS A 408 7.79 9.12 -16.27
C LYS A 408 7.13 10.33 -15.60
N PRO A 409 6.61 10.25 -14.36
CA PRO A 409 6.17 11.44 -13.66
C PRO A 409 7.37 12.37 -13.63
N PHE A 410 7.21 13.52 -14.27
CA PHE A 410 8.27 14.44 -14.59
C PHE A 410 8.77 15.16 -13.33
N LEU A 411 9.46 14.42 -12.46
CA LEU A 411 9.99 14.91 -11.20
C LEU A 411 11.38 14.28 -10.97
N LYS A 412 12.27 14.46 -11.94
CA LYS A 412 13.70 14.53 -11.60
C LYS A 412 13.89 15.75 -10.70
N SER A 413 14.78 15.66 -9.70
CA SER A 413 15.12 16.81 -8.84
C SER A 413 15.53 17.98 -9.73
N GLN A 414 14.72 19.05 -9.78
CA GLN A 414 15.08 20.27 -10.51
C GLN A 414 16.39 20.80 -9.91
N ALA A 415 17.39 21.02 -10.76
CA ALA A 415 18.58 21.73 -10.35
C ALA A 415 18.18 23.11 -9.83
N VAL A 416 18.78 23.55 -8.73
CA VAL A 416 18.60 24.93 -8.26
C VAL A 416 19.55 25.79 -9.07
N ARG A 417 19.06 26.84 -9.72
CA ARG A 417 19.88 27.82 -10.44
C ARG A 417 20.78 28.55 -9.44
N GLU A 418 21.86 29.16 -9.92
CA GLU A 418 22.81 29.92 -9.07
C GLU A 418 22.14 31.06 -8.28
N ASP A 419 20.97 31.54 -8.73
CA ASP A 419 20.13 32.55 -8.07
C ASP A 419 19.25 32.00 -6.92
N GLY A 420 19.33 30.70 -6.61
CA GLY A 420 18.54 30.05 -5.56
C GLY A 420 17.10 29.70 -5.97
N LEU A 421 16.69 29.99 -7.21
CA LEU A 421 15.39 29.61 -7.75
C LEU A 421 15.45 28.21 -8.36
N LYS A 422 14.32 27.49 -8.31
CA LYS A 422 14.23 26.17 -8.97
C LYS A 422 14.37 26.35 -10.47
N ALA A 423 15.26 25.59 -11.12
CA ALA A 423 15.26 25.52 -12.57
C ALA A 423 13.87 25.02 -13.04
N PRO A 424 13.33 25.56 -14.13
CA PRO A 424 12.09 25.05 -14.72
C PRO A 424 12.22 23.54 -14.99
N PRO A 425 11.09 22.80 -15.05
CA PRO A 425 11.13 21.38 -15.41
C PRO A 425 11.93 21.22 -16.71
N PRO A 426 12.78 20.20 -16.85
CA PRO A 426 13.54 20.03 -18.09
C PRO A 426 12.56 19.98 -19.26
N VAL A 427 12.67 20.90 -20.22
CA VAL A 427 11.85 20.79 -21.43
C VAL A 427 12.42 19.62 -22.22
N MET A 428 11.68 18.51 -22.26
CA MET A 428 12.04 17.38 -23.10
C MET A 428 11.39 17.58 -24.45
N HIS A 429 12.21 17.81 -25.47
CA HIS A 429 11.76 17.86 -26.86
C HIS A 429 11.75 16.43 -27.41
N TYR A 430 10.60 16.00 -27.92
CA TYR A 430 10.47 14.74 -28.64
C TYR A 430 10.33 15.06 -30.12
N ASN A 431 11.27 14.60 -30.94
CA ASN A 431 11.13 14.70 -32.39
C ASN A 431 10.27 13.53 -32.87
N LEU A 432 8.97 13.78 -33.07
CA LEU A 432 8.04 12.74 -33.50
C LEU A 432 8.22 12.35 -34.98
N ASN A 433 8.94 13.14 -35.77
CA ASN A 433 9.23 12.83 -37.18
C ASN A 433 10.24 11.69 -37.36
N GLU A 434 10.97 11.32 -36.30
CA GLU A 434 11.93 10.21 -36.31
C GLU A 434 11.28 8.87 -35.94
N LEU A 435 10.02 8.89 -35.48
CA LEU A 435 9.30 7.67 -35.16
C LEU A 435 8.84 7.00 -36.45
N SER A 436 9.38 5.82 -36.76
CA SER A 436 8.94 5.05 -37.92
C SER A 436 8.05 3.89 -37.49
N SER A 437 6.93 3.71 -38.18
CA SER A 437 6.08 2.51 -38.08
C SER A 437 6.24 1.69 -39.35
N THR A 438 6.83 0.49 -39.24
CA THR A 438 7.29 -0.29 -40.39
C THR A 438 6.83 -1.76 -40.35
N SER A 439 7.05 -2.48 -41.45
CA SER A 439 6.73 -3.92 -41.54
C SER A 439 7.62 -4.81 -40.69
N GLU A 440 8.73 -4.31 -40.16
CA GLU A 440 9.67 -5.06 -39.32
C GLU A 440 9.61 -4.61 -37.85
N SER A 441 8.40 -4.41 -37.35
CA SER A 441 8.07 -3.83 -36.04
C SER A 441 8.89 -4.43 -34.87
N ILE A 442 8.98 -5.76 -34.78
CA ILE A 442 9.77 -6.45 -33.74
C ILE A 442 11.26 -6.15 -33.88
N LYS A 443 11.84 -6.27 -35.08
CA LYS A 443 13.29 -6.08 -35.29
C LYS A 443 13.74 -4.67 -34.92
N LYS A 444 12.86 -3.69 -35.09
CA LYS A 444 13.10 -2.28 -34.76
C LYS A 444 12.67 -1.88 -33.35
N GLY A 445 12.12 -2.82 -32.55
CA GLY A 445 11.65 -2.53 -31.20
C GLY A 445 10.49 -1.52 -31.17
N GLU A 446 9.65 -1.51 -32.20
CA GLU A 446 8.52 -0.59 -32.32
C GLU A 446 7.48 -0.87 -31.21
N ARG A 447 7.03 0.18 -30.51
CA ARG A 447 6.09 0.03 -29.40
C ARG A 447 4.65 0.05 -29.89
N VAL A 448 3.83 -0.81 -29.30
CA VAL A 448 2.41 -0.99 -29.61
C VAL A 448 1.57 -0.59 -28.41
N LEU A 449 0.55 0.23 -28.63
CA LEU A 449 -0.43 0.63 -27.63
C LEU A 449 -1.76 -0.07 -27.93
N ILE A 450 -2.15 -1.02 -27.10
CA ILE A 450 -3.47 -1.68 -27.18
C ILE A 450 -4.48 -0.84 -26.42
N LEU A 451 -5.58 -0.44 -27.07
CA LEU A 451 -6.62 0.38 -26.46
C LEU A 451 -7.96 -0.36 -26.46
N THR A 452 -8.54 -0.48 -25.26
CA THR A 452 -9.75 -1.29 -25.03
C THR A 452 -10.77 -0.51 -24.21
N PRO A 453 -11.88 -0.07 -24.82
CA PRO A 453 -13.09 0.29 -24.08
C PRO A 453 -13.63 -0.97 -23.38
N LEU A 454 -13.79 -0.92 -22.05
CA LEU A 454 -14.12 -2.08 -21.24
C LEU A 454 -15.42 -1.85 -20.48
N ALA A 455 -16.53 -2.36 -21.01
CA ALA A 455 -17.82 -2.32 -20.33
C ALA A 455 -18.01 -3.50 -19.37
N ARG A 456 -17.57 -4.70 -19.79
CA ARG A 456 -17.58 -5.96 -19.03
C ARG A 456 -16.23 -6.64 -19.19
N PHE A 457 -15.81 -7.38 -18.16
CA PHE A 457 -14.55 -8.12 -18.20
C PHE A 457 -14.79 -9.60 -18.51
N TYR A 458 -14.14 -10.09 -19.57
CA TYR A 458 -14.10 -11.50 -19.96
C TYR A 458 -12.69 -12.04 -19.73
N GLN A 459 -12.58 -13.19 -19.07
CA GLN A 459 -11.26 -13.79 -18.82
C GLN A 459 -10.62 -14.24 -20.13
N GLU A 460 -11.43 -14.73 -21.07
CA GLU A 460 -11.00 -15.17 -22.39
C GLU A 460 -10.39 -14.03 -23.21
N PHE A 461 -10.87 -12.80 -23.04
CA PHE A 461 -10.22 -11.61 -23.64
C PHE A 461 -8.84 -11.38 -23.04
N TRP A 462 -8.69 -11.46 -21.71
CA TRP A 462 -7.39 -11.27 -21.07
C TRP A 462 -6.39 -12.35 -21.48
N ASP A 463 -6.83 -13.61 -21.50
CA ASP A 463 -6.02 -14.75 -21.95
C ASP A 463 -5.60 -14.61 -23.42
N ASN A 464 -6.50 -14.08 -24.26
CA ASN A 464 -6.21 -13.77 -25.66
C ASN A 464 -5.12 -12.69 -25.80
N VAL A 465 -5.17 -11.62 -25.00
CA VAL A 465 -4.14 -10.57 -25.00
C VAL A 465 -2.79 -11.08 -24.48
N VAL A 466 -2.79 -11.88 -23.40
CA VAL A 466 -1.58 -12.49 -22.81
C VAL A 466 -0.94 -13.53 -23.74
N LYS A 467 -1.72 -14.14 -24.64
CA LYS A 467 -1.22 -15.11 -25.62
C LYS A 467 -0.49 -14.47 -26.80
N LEU A 468 -0.60 -13.16 -27.00
CA LEU A 468 0.04 -12.47 -28.11
C LEU A 468 1.56 -12.70 -28.08
N SER A 469 2.12 -13.07 -29.23
CA SER A 469 3.52 -13.42 -29.38
C SER A 469 4.44 -12.21 -29.58
N TYR A 470 3.86 -11.00 -29.69
CA TYR A 470 4.63 -9.77 -29.75
C TYR A 470 5.28 -9.50 -28.39
N PRO A 471 6.54 -9.03 -28.30
CA PRO A 471 7.22 -8.86 -27.02
C PRO A 471 6.42 -7.97 -26.06
N HIS A 472 5.98 -8.51 -24.91
CA HIS A 472 5.10 -7.79 -23.99
C HIS A 472 5.75 -6.49 -23.44
N GLU A 473 7.07 -6.44 -23.33
CA GLU A 473 7.85 -5.25 -22.98
C GLU A 473 7.73 -4.09 -23.99
N LEU A 474 7.24 -4.36 -25.20
CA LEU A 474 6.92 -3.35 -26.22
C LEU A 474 5.43 -3.03 -26.30
N ILE A 475 4.60 -3.70 -25.49
CA ILE A 475 3.14 -3.53 -25.47
C ILE A 475 2.75 -2.72 -24.24
N SER A 476 2.13 -1.58 -24.48
CA SER A 476 1.38 -0.81 -23.49
C SER A 476 -0.11 -1.08 -23.67
N ILE A 477 -0.88 -1.20 -22.58
CA ILE A 477 -2.34 -1.43 -22.66
C ILE A 477 -3.07 -0.28 -21.94
N GLY A 478 -4.07 0.29 -22.60
CA GLY A 478 -4.96 1.30 -22.05
C GLY A 478 -6.39 0.79 -22.00
N PHE A 479 -7.02 0.88 -20.84
CA PHE A 479 -8.43 0.58 -20.63
C PHE A 479 -9.20 1.86 -20.29
N ILE A 480 -10.43 1.98 -20.77
CA ILE A 480 -11.38 2.97 -20.26
C ILE A 480 -12.69 2.29 -19.86
N VAL A 481 -13.13 2.56 -18.63
CA VAL A 481 -14.25 1.86 -18.01
C VAL A 481 -15.35 2.85 -17.62
N PRO A 482 -16.63 2.58 -17.96
CA PRO A 482 -17.74 3.45 -17.56
C PRO A 482 -17.94 3.46 -16.05
N ASN A 483 -18.48 4.57 -15.54
CA ASN A 483 -18.76 4.71 -14.11
C ASN A 483 -20.08 4.06 -13.69
N THR A 484 -20.22 2.76 -13.98
CA THR A 484 -21.43 1.97 -13.69
C THR A 484 -21.11 0.81 -12.74
N LYS A 485 -22.15 0.17 -12.19
CA LYS A 485 -22.01 -1.04 -11.36
C LYS A 485 -21.22 -2.14 -12.08
N ASP A 486 -21.56 -2.39 -13.34
CA ASP A 486 -20.86 -3.38 -14.17
C ASP A 486 -19.42 -2.95 -14.45
N GLY A 487 -19.18 -1.66 -14.68
CA GLY A 487 -17.83 -1.11 -14.83
C GLY A 487 -16.98 -1.23 -13.55
N HIS A 488 -17.56 -1.10 -12.35
CA HIS A 488 -16.82 -1.35 -11.11
C HIS A 488 -16.43 -2.82 -10.94
N ALA A 489 -17.33 -3.75 -11.30
CA ALA A 489 -17.03 -5.18 -11.30
C ALA A 489 -15.93 -5.51 -12.32
N ALA A 490 -16.01 -4.92 -13.52
CA ALA A 490 -15.00 -5.08 -14.56
C ALA A 490 -13.60 -4.60 -14.13
N VAL A 491 -13.49 -3.43 -13.46
CA VAL A 491 -12.21 -2.96 -12.91
C VAL A 491 -11.66 -3.94 -11.88
N THR A 492 -12.50 -4.43 -10.96
CA THR A 492 -12.03 -5.33 -9.90
C THR A 492 -11.48 -6.63 -10.49
N ALA A 493 -12.18 -7.22 -11.46
CA ALA A 493 -11.74 -8.43 -12.13
C ALA A 493 -10.47 -8.19 -12.99
N LEU A 494 -10.42 -7.07 -13.71
CA LEU A 494 -9.25 -6.66 -14.48
C LEU A 494 -8.01 -6.45 -13.58
N GLU A 495 -8.16 -5.77 -12.44
CA GLU A 495 -7.05 -5.55 -11.49
C GLU A 495 -6.49 -6.88 -10.93
N GLN A 496 -7.36 -7.87 -10.70
CA GLN A 496 -6.94 -9.20 -10.29
C GLN A 496 -6.10 -9.88 -11.40
N ALA A 497 -6.62 -9.92 -12.63
CA ALA A 497 -5.91 -10.47 -13.78
C ALA A 497 -4.55 -9.77 -14.04
N ILE A 498 -4.53 -8.44 -13.95
CA ILE A 498 -3.30 -7.63 -14.05
C ILE A 498 -2.31 -8.01 -12.96
N SER A 499 -2.77 -8.13 -11.71
CA SER A 499 -1.90 -8.48 -10.58
C SER A 499 -1.22 -9.83 -10.80
N GLU A 500 -1.94 -10.82 -11.33
CA GLU A 500 -1.39 -12.14 -11.64
C GLU A 500 -0.32 -12.06 -12.73
N THR A 501 -0.61 -11.41 -13.87
CA THR A 501 0.34 -11.29 -14.99
C THR A 501 1.55 -10.42 -14.65
N GLN A 502 1.35 -9.27 -13.99
CA GLN A 502 2.40 -8.29 -13.69
C GLN A 502 3.28 -8.68 -12.48
N SER A 503 2.80 -9.58 -11.60
CA SER A 503 3.62 -10.17 -10.54
C SER A 503 4.45 -11.38 -11.01
N GLY A 504 4.09 -11.97 -12.15
CA GLY A 504 4.76 -13.11 -12.78
C GLY A 504 6.17 -12.81 -13.35
N PRO A 505 6.76 -13.73 -14.15
CA PRO A 505 8.07 -13.56 -14.76
C PRO A 505 8.18 -12.25 -15.56
N ILE A 506 9.35 -11.59 -15.53
CA ILE A 506 9.56 -10.27 -16.16
C ILE A 506 9.24 -10.29 -17.66
N ASP A 507 9.63 -11.36 -18.37
CA ASP A 507 9.42 -11.48 -19.81
C ASP A 507 7.94 -11.63 -20.21
N SER A 508 7.07 -11.96 -19.24
CA SER A 508 5.62 -12.06 -19.46
C SER A 508 4.86 -10.76 -19.15
N ARG A 509 5.56 -9.72 -18.67
CA ARG A 509 4.93 -8.46 -18.24
C ARG A 509 4.78 -7.50 -19.40
N PHE A 510 3.61 -6.88 -19.49
CA PHE A 510 3.39 -5.72 -20.37
C PHE A 510 4.19 -4.51 -19.90
N ALA A 511 4.64 -3.68 -20.86
CA ALA A 511 5.43 -2.47 -20.60
C ALA A 511 4.76 -1.51 -19.61
N SER A 512 3.45 -1.36 -19.74
CA SER A 512 2.62 -0.54 -18.87
C SER A 512 1.14 -0.85 -19.08
N ILE A 513 0.33 -0.76 -18.02
CA ILE A 513 -1.12 -0.86 -18.12
C ILE A 513 -1.73 0.39 -17.49
N SER A 514 -2.70 1.01 -18.17
CA SER A 514 -3.41 2.20 -17.68
C SER A 514 -4.90 1.93 -17.64
N ILE A 515 -5.56 2.24 -16.54
CA ILE A 515 -7.02 2.11 -16.39
C ILE A 515 -7.60 3.50 -16.15
N LEU A 516 -8.42 3.97 -17.09
CA LEU A 516 -9.13 5.23 -17.00
C LEU A 516 -10.59 4.99 -16.59
N ARG A 517 -11.13 5.90 -15.80
CA ARG A 517 -12.56 5.93 -15.45
C ARG A 517 -13.22 7.05 -16.23
N GLN A 518 -14.34 6.75 -16.88
CA GLN A 518 -15.14 7.78 -17.56
C GLN A 518 -15.68 8.77 -16.53
N ASP A 519 -15.65 10.05 -16.89
CA ASP A 519 -16.10 11.19 -16.09
C ASP A 519 -17.47 11.74 -16.52
N PHE A 520 -18.12 11.09 -17.50
CA PHE A 520 -19.47 11.38 -17.97
C PHE A 520 -20.38 10.16 -17.82
N ASP A 521 -21.67 10.42 -17.61
CA ASP A 521 -22.67 9.37 -17.47
C ASP A 521 -22.98 8.72 -18.84
N PRO A 522 -23.14 7.38 -18.89
CA PRO A 522 -23.59 6.71 -20.10
C PRO A 522 -25.00 7.20 -20.48
N PRO A 523 -25.25 7.51 -21.77
CA PRO A 523 -26.53 8.02 -22.22
C PRO A 523 -27.66 6.99 -22.11
N ILE A 524 -27.33 5.70 -21.97
CA ILE A 524 -28.28 4.60 -21.82
C ILE A 524 -27.89 3.82 -20.56
N GLN A 525 -28.86 3.63 -19.67
CA GLN A 525 -28.65 2.90 -18.41
C GLN A 525 -28.67 1.37 -18.59
N SER A 526 -29.45 0.85 -19.56
CA SER A 526 -29.47 -0.59 -19.87
C SER A 526 -28.36 -0.97 -20.87
N GLN A 527 -27.70 -2.10 -20.61
CA GLN A 527 -26.72 -2.73 -21.51
C GLN A 527 -27.34 -3.88 -22.33
N ASP A 528 -28.66 -4.07 -22.29
CA ASP A 528 -29.33 -5.12 -23.05
C ASP A 528 -29.22 -4.87 -24.56
N GLU A 529 -28.83 -5.90 -25.33
CA GLU A 529 -28.65 -5.84 -26.78
C GLU A 529 -29.84 -5.17 -27.49
N LYS A 530 -31.07 -5.62 -27.20
CA LYS A 530 -32.30 -5.08 -27.81
C LYS A 530 -32.49 -3.58 -27.59
N GLU A 531 -32.10 -3.05 -26.42
CA GLU A 531 -32.18 -1.62 -26.11
C GLU A 531 -31.04 -0.82 -26.77
N ARG A 532 -29.84 -1.42 -26.87
CA ARG A 532 -28.68 -0.83 -27.56
C ARG A 532 -28.90 -0.68 -29.07
N HIS A 533 -29.64 -1.61 -29.67
CA HIS A 533 -29.90 -1.64 -31.12
C HIS A 533 -31.10 -0.77 -31.58
N LYS A 534 -31.78 -0.05 -30.69
CA LYS A 534 -32.84 0.89 -31.09
C LYS A 534 -32.26 2.10 -31.82
N MET A 535 -32.82 2.42 -33.00
CA MET A 535 -32.36 3.54 -33.84
C MET A 535 -32.28 4.87 -33.07
N SER A 536 -33.30 5.18 -32.26
CA SER A 536 -33.37 6.40 -31.43
C SER A 536 -32.19 6.57 -30.46
N ASN A 537 -31.53 5.47 -30.10
CA ASN A 537 -30.50 5.41 -29.08
C ASN A 537 -29.09 5.37 -29.69
N GLN A 538 -28.96 5.06 -30.98
CA GLN A 538 -27.66 4.82 -31.63
C GLN A 538 -26.78 6.06 -31.68
N LYS A 539 -27.35 7.23 -31.98
CA LYS A 539 -26.59 8.49 -32.06
C LYS A 539 -25.90 8.80 -30.74
N ALA A 540 -26.67 8.99 -29.67
CA ALA A 540 -26.14 9.32 -28.35
C ALA A 540 -25.15 8.26 -27.83
N ARG A 541 -25.44 6.96 -28.06
CA ARG A 541 -24.54 5.86 -27.70
C ARG A 541 -23.19 5.96 -28.42
N ARG A 542 -23.18 6.12 -29.74
CA ARG A 542 -21.95 6.19 -30.54
C ARG A 542 -21.14 7.44 -30.24
N GLU A 543 -21.78 8.58 -29.98
CA GLU A 543 -21.10 9.79 -29.52
C GLU A 543 -20.43 9.59 -28.15
N SER A 544 -21.08 8.90 -27.21
CA SER A 544 -20.50 8.54 -25.92
C SER A 544 -19.31 7.56 -26.06
N MET A 545 -19.45 6.53 -26.89
CA MET A 545 -18.38 5.58 -27.19
C MET A 545 -17.18 6.26 -27.83
N SER A 546 -17.42 7.16 -28.80
CA SER A 546 -16.37 7.98 -29.43
C SER A 546 -15.64 8.84 -28.41
N ARG A 547 -16.35 9.55 -27.53
CA ARG A 547 -15.72 10.34 -26.44
C ARG A 547 -14.84 9.45 -25.56
N ALA A 548 -15.30 8.26 -25.21
CA ALA A 548 -14.50 7.32 -24.43
C ALA A 548 -13.23 6.85 -25.16
N ARG A 549 -13.34 6.45 -26.44
CA ARG A 549 -12.19 6.07 -27.27
C ARG A 549 -11.19 7.22 -27.37
N ASN A 550 -11.66 8.44 -27.67
CA ASN A 550 -10.79 9.61 -27.81
C ASN A 550 -10.11 9.99 -26.49
N SER A 551 -10.83 10.01 -25.37
CA SER A 551 -10.25 10.26 -24.05
C SER A 551 -9.17 9.23 -23.72
N LEU A 552 -9.40 7.96 -24.05
CA LEU A 552 -8.43 6.90 -23.88
C LEU A 552 -7.18 7.12 -24.74
N LEU A 553 -7.35 7.37 -26.03
CA LEU A 553 -6.26 7.63 -26.97
C LEU A 553 -5.42 8.83 -26.53
N PHE A 554 -6.01 10.00 -26.33
CA PHE A 554 -5.27 11.23 -26.05
C PHE A 554 -4.58 11.22 -24.69
N THR A 555 -5.06 10.42 -23.74
CA THR A 555 -4.44 10.29 -22.42
C THR A 555 -3.26 9.31 -22.42
N THR A 556 -3.28 8.31 -23.30
CA THR A 556 -2.33 7.18 -23.26
C THR A 556 -1.35 7.15 -24.42
N LEU A 557 -1.60 7.88 -25.51
CA LEU A 557 -0.71 7.96 -26.67
C LEU A 557 0.62 8.64 -26.28
N GLY A 558 1.68 7.83 -26.15
CA GLY A 558 3.00 8.29 -25.79
C GLY A 558 3.82 8.79 -27.00
N PRO A 559 4.92 9.53 -26.74
CA PRO A 559 5.82 9.97 -27.80
C PRO A 559 6.59 8.82 -28.46
N SER A 560 6.67 7.65 -27.84
CA SER A 560 7.39 6.47 -28.34
C SER A 560 6.50 5.40 -28.99
N THR A 561 5.18 5.61 -29.02
CA THR A 561 4.21 4.65 -29.59
C THR A 561 4.28 4.67 -31.12
N SER A 562 4.58 3.55 -31.77
CA SER A 562 4.60 3.42 -33.24
C SER A 562 3.24 2.96 -33.78
N TRP A 563 2.58 2.06 -33.07
CA TRP A 563 1.31 1.46 -33.49
C TRP A 563 0.26 1.53 -32.39
N VAL A 564 -0.99 1.73 -32.79
CA VAL A 564 -2.16 1.71 -31.92
C VAL A 564 -3.06 0.56 -32.38
N LEU A 565 -3.26 -0.44 -31.54
CA LEU A 565 -4.20 -1.52 -31.77
C LEU A 565 -5.46 -1.27 -30.94
N TRP A 566 -6.54 -0.87 -31.59
CA TRP A 566 -7.86 -0.91 -30.98
C TRP A 566 -8.31 -2.36 -30.91
N LEU A 567 -8.66 -2.83 -29.72
CA LEU A 567 -9.14 -4.18 -29.50
C LEU A 567 -10.26 -4.13 -28.47
N ASP A 568 -11.49 -4.40 -28.91
CA ASP A 568 -12.66 -4.38 -28.03
C ASP A 568 -12.58 -5.51 -26.99
N SER A 569 -13.14 -5.28 -25.80
CA SER A 569 -13.08 -6.21 -24.67
C SER A 569 -13.74 -7.56 -24.92
N ASP A 570 -14.51 -7.64 -25.99
CA ASP A 570 -15.35 -8.78 -26.31
C ASP A 570 -14.68 -9.65 -27.39
N ILE A 571 -13.47 -9.30 -27.83
CA ILE A 571 -12.65 -10.11 -28.74
C ILE A 571 -11.83 -11.15 -27.97
N VAL A 572 -12.35 -12.38 -27.93
CA VAL A 572 -11.86 -13.47 -27.08
C VAL A 572 -10.93 -14.45 -27.78
N GLU A 573 -10.81 -14.39 -29.11
CA GLU A 573 -9.90 -15.26 -29.86
C GLU A 573 -9.28 -14.52 -31.04
N THR A 574 -7.95 -14.49 -31.08
CA THR A 574 -7.15 -13.96 -32.19
C THR A 574 -5.97 -14.89 -32.46
N PRO A 575 -5.38 -14.87 -33.67
CA PRO A 575 -4.08 -15.49 -33.90
C PRO A 575 -3.03 -14.86 -32.97
N ALA A 576 -2.16 -15.68 -32.37
CA ALA A 576 -1.12 -15.17 -31.46
C ALA A 576 -0.16 -14.18 -32.15
N THR A 577 -0.07 -14.22 -33.47
CA THR A 577 0.75 -13.34 -34.32
C THR A 577 0.01 -12.09 -34.78
N LEU A 578 -1.17 -11.77 -34.24
CA LEU A 578 -2.03 -10.66 -34.68
C LEU A 578 -1.28 -9.36 -34.98
N ILE A 579 -0.45 -8.89 -34.05
CA ILE A 579 0.28 -7.62 -34.21
C ILE A 579 1.30 -7.75 -35.35
N GLN A 580 2.04 -8.85 -35.41
CA GLN A 580 3.04 -9.11 -36.44
C GLN A 580 2.40 -9.19 -37.82
N ASP A 581 1.31 -9.93 -37.93
CA ASP A 581 0.61 -10.14 -39.19
C ASP A 581 0.06 -8.81 -39.72
N LEU A 582 -0.59 -8.01 -38.87
CA LEU A 582 -1.12 -6.71 -39.26
C LEU A 582 -0.02 -5.67 -39.55
N THR A 583 1.06 -5.62 -38.77
CA THR A 583 2.18 -4.68 -39.02
C THR A 583 2.93 -5.02 -40.30
N ALA A 584 3.03 -6.30 -40.69
CA ALA A 584 3.72 -6.74 -41.91
C ALA A 584 3.13 -6.11 -43.18
N HIS A 585 1.83 -5.80 -43.19
CA HIS A 585 1.15 -5.09 -44.29
C HIS A 585 1.57 -3.62 -44.42
N ASN A 586 2.16 -3.02 -43.38
CA ASN A 586 2.66 -1.65 -43.37
C ASN A 586 1.63 -0.58 -43.80
N ARG A 587 0.34 -0.84 -43.58
CA ARG A 587 -0.75 0.09 -43.94
C ARG A 587 -0.98 1.13 -42.83
N PRO A 588 -1.43 2.35 -43.16
CA PRO A 588 -1.76 3.36 -42.15
C PRO A 588 -2.89 2.93 -41.22
N VAL A 589 -3.92 2.30 -41.78
CA VAL A 589 -5.09 1.76 -41.08
C VAL A 589 -5.39 0.39 -41.68
N ILE A 590 -5.51 -0.64 -40.85
CA ILE A 590 -5.83 -2.01 -41.27
C ILE A 590 -6.75 -2.73 -40.28
N VAL A 591 -7.80 -3.37 -40.79
CA VAL A 591 -8.83 -4.05 -40.00
C VAL A 591 -8.95 -5.54 -40.40
N PRO A 592 -8.78 -6.51 -39.49
CA PRO A 592 -9.16 -7.91 -39.72
C PRO A 592 -10.68 -8.11 -39.74
N ASN A 593 -11.12 -9.25 -40.27
CA ASN A 593 -12.54 -9.60 -40.31
C ASN A 593 -13.02 -10.24 -39.01
N CYS A 594 -14.10 -9.73 -38.42
CA CYS A 594 -14.60 -10.18 -37.13
C CYS A 594 -15.82 -11.12 -37.29
N PHE A 595 -15.67 -12.33 -36.76
CA PHE A 595 -16.69 -13.37 -36.76
C PHE A 595 -17.08 -13.73 -35.33
N GLN A 596 -18.14 -14.52 -35.18
CA GLN A 596 -18.55 -15.05 -33.89
C GLN A 596 -18.73 -16.56 -34.01
N ARG A 597 -18.20 -17.30 -33.04
CA ARG A 597 -18.44 -18.74 -32.92
C ARG A 597 -19.73 -18.97 -32.14
N TYR A 598 -20.61 -19.83 -32.64
CA TYR A 598 -21.86 -20.16 -31.95
C TYR A 598 -22.19 -21.64 -32.12
N TYR A 599 -22.98 -22.17 -31.19
CA TYR A 599 -23.50 -23.53 -31.31
C TYR A 599 -24.74 -23.53 -32.19
N ASN A 600 -24.62 -24.07 -33.39
CA ASN A 600 -25.72 -24.18 -34.34
C ASN A 600 -26.65 -25.33 -33.92
N LYS A 601 -27.88 -24.99 -33.52
CA LYS A 601 -28.86 -25.96 -33.02
C LYS A 601 -29.36 -26.91 -34.09
N ASP A 602 -29.35 -26.49 -35.36
CA ASP A 602 -29.85 -27.28 -36.49
C ASP A 602 -28.82 -28.32 -36.91
N THR A 603 -27.55 -27.93 -36.99
CA THR A 603 -26.45 -28.82 -37.37
C THR A 603 -25.81 -29.54 -36.18
N LYS A 604 -26.18 -29.16 -34.94
CA LYS A 604 -25.63 -29.66 -33.66
C LYS A 604 -24.11 -29.60 -33.58
N LYS A 605 -23.51 -28.57 -34.18
CA LYS A 605 -22.06 -28.35 -34.22
C LYS A 605 -21.73 -26.89 -33.94
N MET A 606 -20.50 -26.63 -33.53
CA MET A 606 -19.97 -25.27 -33.51
C MET A 606 -19.84 -24.76 -34.95
N ASP A 607 -20.32 -23.56 -35.17
CA ASP A 607 -20.35 -22.89 -36.46
C ASP A 607 -19.87 -21.44 -36.31
N VAL A 608 -19.64 -20.76 -37.43
CA VAL A 608 -19.17 -19.36 -37.45
C VAL A 608 -20.14 -18.49 -38.22
N ARG A 609 -20.39 -17.28 -37.72
CA ARG A 609 -21.19 -16.26 -38.42
C ARG A 609 -20.44 -14.92 -38.48
N PRO A 610 -20.65 -14.11 -39.52
CA PRO A 610 -20.19 -12.74 -39.55
C PRO A 610 -20.75 -11.95 -38.36
N TYR A 611 -19.92 -11.09 -37.76
CA TYR A 611 -20.33 -10.26 -36.61
C TYR A 611 -20.23 -8.77 -36.92
N ASP A 612 -19.06 -8.30 -37.38
CA ASP A 612 -18.83 -6.88 -37.60
C ASP A 612 -19.16 -6.46 -39.04
N PHE A 613 -20.26 -5.72 -39.19
CA PHE A 613 -20.69 -5.15 -40.46
C PHE A 613 -20.15 -3.73 -40.70
N ASN A 614 -19.36 -3.18 -39.77
CA ASN A 614 -18.91 -1.80 -39.85
C ASN A 614 -17.64 -1.61 -40.70
N SER A 615 -17.20 -2.64 -41.41
CA SER A 615 -16.11 -2.58 -42.38
C SER A 615 -16.66 -2.77 -43.80
N TRP A 616 -16.59 -1.74 -44.64
CA TRP A 616 -17.28 -1.74 -45.93
C TRP A 616 -16.60 -0.88 -46.99
N ILE A 617 -17.04 -1.08 -48.24
CA ILE A 617 -16.82 -0.18 -49.38
C ILE A 617 -18.14 0.54 -49.67
N ASP A 618 -18.09 1.86 -49.81
CA ASP A 618 -19.30 2.66 -50.04
C ASP A 618 -19.94 2.33 -51.39
N SER A 619 -21.27 2.48 -51.44
CA SER A 619 -22.05 2.35 -52.67
C SER A 619 -22.49 3.74 -53.12
N SER A 620 -22.78 3.90 -54.41
CA SER A 620 -23.38 5.14 -54.93
C SER A 620 -24.71 5.47 -54.25
N THR A 621 -25.45 4.47 -53.78
CA THR A 621 -26.72 4.65 -53.06
C THR A 621 -26.49 5.22 -51.67
N ALA A 622 -25.46 4.75 -50.95
CA ALA A 622 -25.10 5.25 -49.64
C ALA A 622 -24.62 6.72 -49.71
N GLU A 623 -23.86 7.06 -50.75
CA GLU A 623 -23.41 8.43 -51.01
C GLU A 623 -24.60 9.37 -51.29
N GLN A 624 -25.51 8.97 -52.20
CA GLN A 624 -26.71 9.75 -52.51
C GLN A 624 -27.63 9.93 -51.29
N LEU A 625 -27.76 8.88 -50.46
CA LEU A 625 -28.55 8.97 -49.24
C LEU A 625 -27.94 10.00 -48.28
N ALA A 626 -26.62 9.94 -48.07
CA ALA A 626 -25.91 10.90 -47.25
C ALA A 626 -26.08 12.35 -47.76
N ASP A 627 -26.03 12.59 -49.08
CA ASP A 627 -26.22 13.91 -49.68
C ASP A 627 -27.62 14.52 -49.41
N THR A 628 -28.63 13.68 -49.15
CA THR A 628 -30.00 14.11 -48.84
C THR A 628 -30.26 14.34 -47.35
N MET A 629 -29.31 13.99 -46.49
CA MET A 629 -29.47 14.01 -45.03
C MET A 629 -29.15 15.39 -44.44
N GLY A 630 -29.80 15.69 -43.31
CA GLY A 630 -29.50 16.89 -42.53
C GLY A 630 -28.10 16.84 -41.90
N PRO A 631 -27.50 18.00 -41.56
CA PRO A 631 -26.13 18.07 -41.04
C PRO A 631 -25.92 17.30 -39.73
N ASP A 632 -26.99 17.12 -38.94
CA ASP A 632 -26.96 16.40 -37.66
C ASP A 632 -27.37 14.93 -37.76
N GLU A 633 -27.75 14.45 -38.95
CA GLU A 633 -28.22 13.08 -39.15
C GLU A 633 -27.05 12.12 -39.40
N ILE A 634 -27.22 10.87 -38.95
CA ILE A 634 -26.21 9.82 -39.09
C ILE A 634 -26.74 8.64 -39.89
N LEU A 635 -25.88 8.12 -40.76
CA LEU A 635 -26.17 6.98 -41.62
C LEU A 635 -25.61 5.70 -40.99
N LEU A 636 -26.50 4.81 -40.58
CA LEU A 636 -26.15 3.57 -39.87
C LEU A 636 -26.35 2.34 -40.76
N GLU A 637 -25.43 1.39 -40.65
CA GLU A 637 -25.51 0.10 -41.36
C GLU A 637 -26.41 -0.91 -40.61
N GLY A 638 -27.06 -1.82 -41.35
CA GLY A 638 -27.80 -2.96 -40.77
C GLY A 638 -29.25 -2.68 -40.39
N TYR A 639 -29.80 -1.51 -40.72
CA TYR A 639 -31.21 -1.18 -40.50
C TYR A 639 -32.02 -1.31 -41.79
N ALA A 640 -33.09 -2.11 -41.76
CA ALA A 640 -33.96 -2.34 -42.93
C ALA A 640 -34.60 -1.04 -43.47
N GLU A 641 -34.76 -0.03 -42.61
CA GLU A 641 -35.30 1.29 -42.92
C GLU A 641 -34.31 2.19 -43.70
N LEU A 642 -33.01 1.85 -43.70
CA LEU A 642 -31.92 2.60 -44.36
C LEU A 642 -31.10 1.65 -45.25
N PRO A 643 -31.58 1.28 -46.44
CA PRO A 643 -30.87 0.36 -47.32
C PRO A 643 -29.68 1.05 -48.00
N THR A 644 -28.49 0.93 -47.41
CA THR A 644 -27.25 1.55 -47.91
C THR A 644 -26.65 0.80 -49.11
N TYR A 645 -26.92 -0.49 -49.26
CA TYR A 645 -26.31 -1.38 -50.27
C TYR A 645 -24.77 -1.34 -50.29
N ARG A 646 -24.15 -1.05 -49.14
CA ARG A 646 -22.68 -1.08 -49.00
C ARG A 646 -22.15 -2.49 -49.17
N THR A 647 -20.94 -2.60 -49.72
CA THR A 647 -20.30 -3.91 -49.86
C THR A 647 -19.57 -4.23 -48.55
N LEU A 648 -20.14 -5.14 -47.76
CA LEU A 648 -19.65 -5.46 -46.41
C LEU A 648 -18.50 -6.47 -46.47
N MET A 649 -17.35 -6.14 -45.87
CA MET A 649 -16.18 -7.01 -45.80
C MET A 649 -16.51 -8.37 -45.15
N ALA A 650 -17.45 -8.37 -44.21
CA ALA A 650 -17.92 -9.54 -43.49
C ALA A 650 -18.36 -10.70 -44.42
N TYR A 651 -18.86 -10.37 -45.62
CA TYR A 651 -19.30 -11.34 -46.63
C TYR A 651 -18.30 -11.58 -47.77
N MET A 652 -17.15 -10.91 -47.76
CA MET A 652 -16.10 -11.08 -48.78
C MET A 652 -15.12 -12.21 -48.50
N ALA A 653 -15.24 -12.82 -47.31
CA ALA A 653 -14.40 -13.92 -46.84
C ALA A 653 -14.58 -15.17 -47.72
N ASN A 654 -13.47 -15.74 -48.18
CA ASN A 654 -13.47 -17.03 -48.86
C ASN A 654 -13.23 -18.16 -47.85
N SER A 655 -14.30 -18.65 -47.22
CA SER A 655 -14.22 -19.70 -46.20
C SER A 655 -13.66 -21.04 -46.71
N GLY A 656 -13.69 -21.29 -48.02
CA GLY A 656 -13.18 -22.53 -48.61
C GLY A 656 -11.67 -22.54 -48.86
N ALA A 657 -11.07 -21.37 -49.07
CA ALA A 657 -9.64 -21.18 -49.29
C ALA A 657 -9.21 -19.78 -48.82
N PRO A 658 -9.14 -19.55 -47.50
CA PRO A 658 -8.84 -18.23 -46.97
C PRO A 658 -7.41 -17.82 -47.33
N ARG A 659 -7.23 -16.57 -47.77
CA ARG A 659 -5.93 -15.95 -48.01
C ARG A 659 -5.71 -14.81 -47.01
N PRO A 660 -5.16 -15.07 -45.81
CA PRO A 660 -5.09 -14.08 -44.73
C PRO A 660 -4.39 -12.77 -45.10
N SER A 661 -3.48 -12.80 -46.08
CA SER A 661 -2.77 -11.62 -46.59
C SER A 661 -3.51 -10.83 -47.67
N ARG A 662 -4.74 -11.23 -48.05
CA ARG A 662 -5.54 -10.52 -49.06
C ARG A 662 -5.98 -9.19 -48.48
N GLU A 663 -5.56 -8.11 -49.11
CA GLU A 663 -5.96 -6.74 -48.76
C GLU A 663 -7.06 -6.25 -49.69
N ILE A 664 -7.97 -5.45 -49.13
CA ILE A 664 -8.95 -4.64 -49.87
C ILE A 664 -8.93 -3.22 -49.32
N GLU A 665 -9.14 -2.22 -50.15
CA GLU A 665 -9.35 -0.85 -49.68
C GLU A 665 -10.79 -0.70 -49.18
N LEU A 666 -10.99 0.05 -48.09
CA LEU A 666 -12.28 0.23 -47.42
C LEU A 666 -12.62 1.72 -47.28
N ASP A 667 -13.91 2.03 -47.18
CA ASP A 667 -14.46 3.35 -46.88
C ASP A 667 -14.92 3.52 -45.44
N GLY A 668 -15.25 2.41 -44.78
CA GLY A 668 -15.57 2.32 -43.35
C GLY A 668 -14.77 1.20 -42.68
N VAL A 669 -14.48 1.36 -41.39
CA VAL A 669 -13.82 0.33 -40.56
C VAL A 669 -14.56 0.12 -39.26
N GLY A 670 -14.59 -1.14 -38.82
CA GLY A 670 -15.09 -1.51 -37.52
C GLY A 670 -14.07 -1.27 -36.40
N GLY A 671 -14.58 -1.15 -35.17
CA GLY A 671 -13.77 -0.92 -33.97
C GLY A 671 -13.34 -2.19 -33.22
N THR A 672 -13.81 -3.37 -33.67
CA THR A 672 -13.65 -4.66 -32.98
C THR A 672 -12.17 -5.02 -32.78
N ALA A 673 -11.40 -5.02 -33.88
CA ALA A 673 -9.95 -5.08 -33.88
C ALA A 673 -9.45 -4.20 -35.02
N LEU A 674 -8.65 -3.17 -34.74
CA LEU A 674 -8.21 -2.19 -35.74
C LEU A 674 -6.80 -1.72 -35.42
N LEU A 675 -5.84 -1.95 -36.33
CA LEU A 675 -4.48 -1.48 -36.18
C LEU A 675 -4.28 -0.18 -36.97
N VAL A 676 -3.73 0.84 -36.30
CA VAL A 676 -3.52 2.18 -36.83
C VAL A 676 -2.07 2.60 -36.55
N LYS A 677 -1.39 3.20 -37.53
CA LYS A 677 -0.10 3.87 -37.28
C LYS A 677 -0.34 5.07 -36.37
N ALA A 678 0.50 5.23 -35.35
CA ALA A 678 0.36 6.33 -34.40
C ALA A 678 0.36 7.72 -35.07
N ASP A 679 1.05 7.86 -36.22
CA ASP A 679 1.11 9.12 -36.98
C ASP A 679 -0.26 9.54 -37.53
N VAL A 680 -1.13 8.58 -37.88
CA VAL A 680 -2.50 8.87 -38.33
C VAL A 680 -3.28 9.59 -37.23
N HIS A 681 -3.12 9.15 -35.97
CA HIS A 681 -3.72 9.81 -34.82
C HIS A 681 -3.04 11.14 -34.47
N ARG A 682 -1.72 11.25 -34.62
CA ARG A 682 -0.97 12.49 -34.38
C ARG A 682 -1.30 13.60 -35.37
N ASP A 683 -1.62 13.23 -36.61
CA ASP A 683 -2.09 14.15 -37.64
C ASP A 683 -3.55 14.59 -37.43
N GLY A 684 -4.24 14.02 -36.44
CA GLY A 684 -5.55 14.46 -35.98
C GLY A 684 -6.70 13.50 -36.29
N ALA A 685 -6.44 12.31 -36.85
CA ALA A 685 -7.51 11.33 -37.03
C ALA A 685 -7.99 10.85 -35.65
N MET A 686 -9.27 11.01 -35.37
CA MET A 686 -9.92 10.57 -34.14
C MET A 686 -11.25 9.91 -34.45
N PHE A 687 -11.91 9.31 -33.47
CA PHE A 687 -13.28 8.80 -33.65
C PHE A 687 -14.23 9.99 -33.50
N PRO A 688 -14.92 10.50 -34.54
CA PRO A 688 -15.78 11.67 -34.38
C PRO A 688 -16.91 11.42 -33.38
N ALA A 689 -17.05 12.34 -32.42
CA ALA A 689 -18.14 12.36 -31.43
C ALA A 689 -19.34 13.18 -31.90
N PHE A 690 -19.38 13.47 -33.19
CA PHE A 690 -20.35 14.29 -33.90
C PHE A 690 -20.48 13.75 -35.32
N PRO A 691 -21.57 14.05 -36.04
CA PRO A 691 -21.71 13.63 -37.43
C PRO A 691 -20.58 14.20 -38.30
N PHE A 692 -19.79 13.31 -38.91
CA PHE A 692 -18.71 13.64 -39.84
C PHE A 692 -18.95 12.89 -41.14
N TYR A 693 -19.35 13.61 -42.19
CA TYR A 693 -19.93 13.01 -43.41
C TYR A 693 -21.07 12.04 -43.09
N HIS A 694 -21.96 12.44 -42.18
CA HIS A 694 -23.08 11.61 -41.67
C HIS A 694 -22.64 10.31 -40.98
N LEU A 695 -21.37 10.16 -40.62
CA LEU A 695 -20.87 9.01 -39.87
C LEU A 695 -20.38 9.43 -38.49
N VAL A 696 -20.34 8.51 -37.55
CA VAL A 696 -19.92 8.76 -36.16
C VAL A 696 -19.07 7.60 -35.66
N GLU A 697 -18.19 7.85 -34.69
CA GLU A 697 -17.35 6.83 -34.07
C GLU A 697 -16.42 6.12 -35.08
N THR A 698 -16.42 4.78 -35.17
CA THR A 698 -15.51 3.99 -36.03
C THR A 698 -15.79 4.18 -37.50
N GLU A 699 -17.05 4.35 -37.85
CA GLU A 699 -17.53 4.63 -39.20
C GLU A 699 -16.98 5.96 -39.72
N GLY A 700 -16.98 6.99 -38.88
CA GLY A 700 -16.44 8.30 -39.23
C GLY A 700 -14.92 8.38 -39.18
N PHE A 701 -14.26 7.49 -38.42
CA PHE A 701 -12.80 7.46 -38.32
C PHE A 701 -12.13 7.17 -39.66
N ALA A 702 -12.65 6.23 -40.46
CA ALA A 702 -12.11 5.95 -41.80
C ALA A 702 -12.17 7.18 -42.71
N LYS A 703 -13.28 7.93 -42.69
CA LYS A 703 -13.41 9.18 -43.46
C LYS A 703 -12.46 10.26 -42.95
N MET A 704 -12.23 10.36 -41.64
CA MET A 704 -11.22 11.29 -41.10
C MET A 704 -9.82 10.94 -41.57
N ALA A 705 -9.43 9.66 -41.52
CA ALA A 705 -8.14 9.20 -42.02
C ALA A 705 -7.97 9.50 -43.52
N LYS A 706 -8.97 9.19 -44.35
CA LYS A 706 -8.97 9.53 -45.78
C LYS A 706 -8.88 11.02 -46.03
N ARG A 707 -9.58 11.84 -45.24
CA ARG A 707 -9.56 13.31 -45.36
C ARG A 707 -8.18 13.91 -45.05
N LEU A 708 -7.37 13.23 -44.24
CA LEU A 708 -5.97 13.54 -43.94
C LEU A 708 -4.98 12.97 -44.96
N GLY A 709 -5.47 12.24 -45.98
CA GLY A 709 -4.64 11.66 -47.05
C GLY A 709 -4.18 10.24 -46.78
N TYR A 710 -4.70 9.57 -45.74
CA TYR A 710 -4.37 8.19 -45.43
C TYR A 710 -5.33 7.19 -46.09
N SER A 711 -4.78 6.12 -46.62
CA SER A 711 -5.52 4.97 -47.14
C SER A 711 -5.95 4.02 -46.01
N VAL A 712 -7.10 3.38 -46.18
CA VAL A 712 -7.71 2.47 -45.19
C VAL A 712 -7.92 1.09 -45.81
N TYR A 713 -7.45 0.04 -45.15
CA TYR A 713 -7.47 -1.32 -45.69
C TYR A 713 -8.16 -2.32 -44.76
N GLY A 714 -8.68 -3.40 -45.34
CA GLY A 714 -9.24 -4.54 -44.62
C GLY A 714 -8.66 -5.87 -45.09
N LEU A 715 -8.72 -6.88 -44.22
CA LEU A 715 -8.29 -8.25 -44.47
C LEU A 715 -9.50 -9.21 -44.40
N PRO A 716 -10.25 -9.42 -45.50
CA PRO A 716 -11.48 -10.21 -45.50
C PRO A 716 -11.29 -11.68 -45.07
N ASP A 717 -10.10 -12.24 -45.28
CA ASP A 717 -9.80 -13.65 -45.00
C ASP A 717 -8.94 -13.84 -43.73
N TYR A 718 -8.73 -12.78 -42.94
CA TYR A 718 -8.03 -12.83 -41.65
C TYR A 718 -9.06 -12.70 -40.53
N PHE A 719 -9.17 -13.71 -39.66
CA PHE A 719 -10.29 -13.81 -38.72
C PHE A 719 -9.88 -13.51 -37.28
N VAL A 720 -10.73 -12.72 -36.60
CA VAL A 720 -10.77 -12.55 -35.15
C VAL A 720 -12.18 -12.90 -34.65
N TYR A 721 -12.32 -13.40 -33.42
CA TYR A 721 -13.62 -13.85 -32.93
C TYR A 721 -14.12 -13.07 -31.71
N HIS A 722 -15.37 -12.63 -31.83
CA HIS A 722 -16.15 -12.00 -30.79
C HIS A 722 -16.77 -13.03 -29.85
N TYR A 723 -16.96 -12.64 -28.59
CA TYR A 723 -17.68 -13.39 -27.56
C TYR A 723 -19.14 -13.61 -28.00
N ASN A 724 -19.68 -14.79 -27.73
CA ASN A 724 -21.10 -15.07 -28.01
C ASN A 724 -21.95 -14.71 -26.79
N GLU A 725 -22.58 -13.53 -26.84
CA GLU A 725 -23.44 -12.99 -25.76
C GLU A 725 -24.59 -13.92 -25.36
#